data_AF-A0A9C8AJX6-F1
#
_entry.id   AF-A0A9C8AJX6-F1
#
_cell.length_a   1.000
_cell.length_b   1.000
_cell.length_c   1.000
_cell.angle_alpha   90.00
_cell.angle_beta   90.00
_cell.angle_gamma   90.00
#
_symmetry.space_group_name_H-M   'P 1'
#
loop_
_entity.id
_entity.type
_entity.pdbx_description
1 polymer ?
#
loop_
_entity_poly.entity_id
_entity_poly.type
_entity_poly.pdbx_seq_one_letter_code
_entity_poly.pdbx_strand_id
1 'polypeptide(L)'
;MTGGAMLTLEALERVLSEYVDRYVPAMLRRGYHLLLAKGGKDYQHLPEQSLFTHIINGVFGLARFLRFVVEQGIPIHGLDEAALRKAIALYTVHEVHKLPDVEPIGSTEFAIPLERLREEYEALGLRDFADVDEHLMRAANVHKRSTRHGDLLLTLEENAPLLELLVRLADGLASIKSLDEAESSLKGWLVRLGPWFTPGKGRFSLCWHQIKDVRGVLTNTIHRVVAEKLERDYGFYPLLYFATGTLYTGPRLEDGFDREEFIRGVVDGVLRNLTSQEQADSGMIKAGMRRQKSDFERYVYAFADVPDLLEVVKEDFTIARADPRLPEKELAGLAARRKELPSDWLDTVGERFGISLSESKAFNERWFRAYRYLLYVDTLVRDLNPAEDRLSWFLEHFPVPAKAADNLRAEQAAWSRGGFGKYVLVIAYHFLRGPAFADRPAESLPDAEVLDKLHEHVLQAFEQIDTIAGRRAALADLGFRPDLEAYLAENLLLSWAVGARPEGDVLAAYARPKRKGHSIKLCSLCNRTSPYVQPLRAGILDDEGRIFSNRVLPASEAPNENRLWCPVCHLEFVFRKLVGLGLPAGADYRKTRRLYLYLLPTFSFTPEHVMLFANALKDFHHLTSLPIQDYGKQEEAWGVPHRWLVRRELDPEWMQEVQDVLRRQAEWIAQKGWSECLTAGRFRGQPHYYLITYWNRGQESTRTEVWAKGLFAAIIISAITGCKVYVTERHYLPVADPAELKATVVLDSPPPILRGLLGDGADGITLYGRERGEPSGLERALDLASALWVVTEHLQQHLEPRNRKDKRVAENLELFNTSALAGATFYKAYWRLNNRSPDEVFTQACEVLLTLKGGELMNLVEELAEKSLAIALPMRGGGRGTPRRYELVFRETVAALRKAFEVIPELRQTALLSRPPSEHSIAELKGLA
;
A
#
# COMPACT_ATOMS: atom_id res chain seq x y z
N MET A 1 -11.55 -11.66 -52.70
CA MET A 1 -10.92 -10.40 -52.25
C MET A 1 -12.00 -9.47 -51.73
N THR A 2 -12.52 -9.76 -50.54
CA THR A 2 -13.37 -8.86 -49.75
C THR A 2 -12.43 -8.24 -48.72
N GLY A 3 -12.17 -6.94 -48.80
CA GLY A 3 -11.34 -6.24 -47.83
C GLY A 3 -12.03 -6.28 -46.46
N GLY A 4 -11.60 -7.20 -45.61
CA GLY A 4 -11.99 -7.21 -44.20
C GLY A 4 -11.55 -5.90 -43.54
N ALA A 5 -12.41 -5.31 -42.72
CA ALA A 5 -12.08 -4.10 -41.99
C ALA A 5 -10.90 -4.37 -41.06
N MET A 6 -9.81 -3.61 -41.19
CA MET A 6 -8.66 -3.72 -40.29
C MET A 6 -9.08 -3.33 -38.86
N LEU A 7 -8.48 -3.98 -37.85
CA LEU A 7 -8.70 -3.64 -36.45
C LEU A 7 -8.40 -2.14 -36.19
N THR A 8 -9.32 -1.44 -35.54
CA THR A 8 -9.17 -0.04 -35.13
C THR A 8 -8.99 0.08 -33.62
N LEU A 9 -8.49 1.22 -33.15
CA LEU A 9 -8.34 1.50 -31.71
C LEU A 9 -9.69 1.50 -30.98
N GLU A 10 -10.71 2.10 -31.59
CA GLU A 10 -12.06 2.14 -31.04
C GLU A 10 -12.66 0.73 -30.91
N ALA A 11 -12.44 -0.13 -31.91
CA ALA A 11 -12.88 -1.53 -31.83
C ALA A 11 -12.15 -2.29 -30.73
N LEU A 12 -10.83 -2.11 -30.60
CA LEU A 12 -10.03 -2.73 -29.53
C LEU A 12 -10.52 -2.30 -28.14
N GLU A 13 -10.74 -1.00 -27.92
CA GLU A 13 -11.23 -0.46 -26.65
C GLU A 13 -12.63 -0.97 -26.31
N ARG A 14 -13.54 -0.99 -27.29
CA ARG A 14 -14.90 -1.51 -27.10
C ARG A 14 -14.88 -2.99 -26.73
N VAL A 15 -14.12 -3.82 -27.46
CA VAL A 15 -14.00 -5.25 -27.19
C VAL A 15 -13.44 -5.49 -25.78
N LEU A 16 -12.41 -4.73 -25.38
CA LEU A 16 -11.80 -4.88 -24.08
C LEU A 16 -12.75 -4.46 -22.94
N SER A 17 -13.45 -3.34 -23.09
CA SER A 17 -14.44 -2.87 -22.10
C SER A 17 -15.58 -3.88 -21.94
N GLU A 18 -16.16 -4.34 -23.06
CA GLU A 18 -17.18 -5.38 -23.05
C GLU A 18 -16.67 -6.65 -22.35
N TYR A 19 -15.41 -7.02 -22.62
CA TYR A 19 -14.83 -8.22 -22.03
C TYR A 19 -14.68 -8.13 -20.52
N VAL A 20 -14.15 -6.99 -20.03
CA VAL A 20 -13.98 -6.73 -18.59
C VAL A 20 -15.34 -6.67 -17.89
N ASP A 21 -16.33 -6.00 -18.46
CA ASP A 21 -17.63 -5.83 -17.79
C ASP A 21 -18.43 -7.14 -17.68
N ARG A 22 -18.28 -8.06 -18.64
CA ARG A 22 -19.09 -9.29 -18.71
C ARG A 22 -18.37 -10.54 -18.21
N TYR A 23 -17.12 -10.75 -18.63
CA TYR A 23 -16.44 -12.04 -18.43
C TYR A 23 -15.53 -12.07 -17.21
N VAL A 24 -15.03 -10.92 -16.72
CA VAL A 24 -14.34 -10.87 -15.42
C VAL A 24 -15.27 -11.35 -14.28
N PRO A 25 -16.51 -10.82 -14.13
CA PRO A 25 -17.42 -11.34 -13.11
C PRO A 25 -17.76 -12.82 -13.28
N ALA A 26 -17.84 -13.32 -14.53
CA ALA A 26 -18.08 -14.74 -14.80
C ALA A 26 -16.93 -15.62 -14.30
N MET A 27 -15.67 -15.25 -14.60
CA MET A 27 -14.48 -15.95 -14.09
C MET A 27 -14.40 -15.92 -12.56
N LEU A 28 -14.78 -14.80 -11.93
CA LEU A 28 -14.81 -14.68 -10.47
C LEU A 28 -15.86 -15.61 -9.84
N ARG A 29 -17.08 -15.69 -10.40
CA ARG A 29 -18.11 -16.66 -9.98
C ARG A 29 -17.66 -18.12 -10.14
N ARG A 30 -16.83 -18.41 -11.15
CA ARG A 30 -16.20 -19.73 -11.34
C ARG A 30 -15.02 -19.99 -10.40
N GLY A 31 -14.61 -19.02 -9.57
CA GLY A 31 -13.51 -19.17 -8.63
C GLY A 31 -12.11 -19.13 -9.25
N TYR A 32 -11.95 -18.60 -10.47
CA TYR A 32 -10.65 -18.60 -11.18
C TYR A 32 -9.53 -17.86 -10.42
N HIS A 33 -9.90 -16.90 -9.57
CA HIS A 33 -8.97 -16.14 -8.72
C HIS A 33 -8.45 -16.93 -7.52
N LEU A 34 -9.07 -18.07 -7.22
CA LEU A 34 -8.70 -19.01 -6.15
C LEU A 34 -7.98 -20.26 -6.67
N LEU A 35 -8.00 -20.47 -7.99
CA LEU A 35 -7.33 -21.59 -8.65
C LEU A 35 -5.92 -21.21 -9.04
N LEU A 36 -4.96 -22.10 -8.76
CA LEU A 36 -3.57 -21.89 -9.08
C LEU A 36 -3.28 -22.27 -10.53
N ALA A 37 -2.78 -21.32 -11.33
CA ALA A 37 -2.28 -21.61 -12.68
C ALA A 37 -0.77 -21.91 -12.69
N LYS A 38 0.02 -21.16 -11.91
CA LYS A 38 1.48 -21.31 -11.82
C LYS A 38 1.95 -21.23 -10.37
N GLY A 39 3.02 -21.96 -10.03
CA GLY A 39 3.60 -21.97 -8.68
C GLY A 39 3.08 -23.10 -7.78
N GLY A 40 3.13 -22.90 -6.46
CA GLY A 40 2.62 -23.84 -5.46
C GLY A 40 3.59 -24.97 -5.10
N LYS A 41 3.09 -25.96 -4.35
CA LYS A 41 3.91 -27.07 -3.81
C LYS A 41 4.52 -27.95 -4.91
N ASP A 42 3.85 -28.05 -6.06
CA ASP A 42 4.30 -28.85 -7.20
C ASP A 42 5.34 -28.11 -8.07
N TYR A 43 5.35 -26.77 -8.03
CA TYR A 43 6.31 -25.92 -8.76
C TYR A 43 6.95 -24.85 -7.86
N GLN A 44 7.60 -25.28 -6.78
CA GLN A 44 8.14 -24.39 -5.73
C GLN A 44 9.19 -23.37 -6.20
N HIS A 45 9.73 -23.53 -7.41
CA HIS A 45 10.67 -22.59 -8.01
C HIS A 45 9.97 -21.42 -8.73
N LEU A 46 8.64 -21.46 -8.88
CA LEU A 46 7.85 -20.44 -9.55
C LEU A 46 7.01 -19.63 -8.54
N PRO A 47 6.89 -18.31 -8.74
CA PRO A 47 5.93 -17.52 -8.00
C PRO A 47 4.50 -17.94 -8.32
N GLU A 48 3.62 -17.85 -7.32
CA GLU A 48 2.21 -18.16 -7.48
C GLU A 48 1.51 -17.15 -8.39
N GLN A 49 0.69 -17.64 -9.32
CA GLN A 49 -0.24 -16.87 -10.13
C GLN A 49 -1.57 -17.62 -10.21
N SER A 50 -2.68 -16.94 -9.89
CA SER A 50 -4.01 -17.51 -10.06
C SER A 50 -4.36 -17.65 -11.54
N LEU A 51 -5.29 -18.54 -11.86
CA LEU A 51 -5.82 -18.70 -13.22
C LEU A 51 -6.45 -17.41 -13.74
N PHE A 52 -7.18 -16.70 -12.88
CA PHE A 52 -7.71 -15.37 -13.21
C PHE A 52 -6.60 -14.38 -13.59
N THR A 53 -5.59 -14.19 -12.73
CA THR A 53 -4.52 -13.23 -13.00
C THR A 53 -3.67 -13.64 -14.21
N HIS A 54 -3.52 -14.94 -14.46
CA HIS A 54 -2.87 -15.44 -15.68
C HIS A 54 -3.62 -15.01 -16.94
N ILE A 55 -4.94 -15.26 -16.99
CA ILE A 55 -5.79 -14.87 -18.12
C ILE A 55 -5.82 -13.34 -18.31
N ILE A 56 -6.00 -12.58 -17.23
CA ILE A 56 -6.04 -11.11 -17.31
C ILE A 56 -4.72 -10.53 -17.81
N ASN A 57 -3.57 -11.02 -17.30
CA ASN A 57 -2.27 -10.56 -17.77
C ASN A 57 -2.06 -10.83 -19.26
N GLY A 58 -2.53 -11.97 -19.76
CA GLY A 58 -2.39 -12.31 -21.18
C GLY A 58 -3.35 -11.53 -22.08
N VAL A 59 -4.63 -11.39 -21.70
CA VAL A 59 -5.61 -10.57 -22.45
C VAL A 59 -5.14 -9.11 -22.51
N PHE A 60 -4.77 -8.54 -21.36
CA PHE A 60 -4.36 -7.13 -21.30
C PHE A 60 -3.00 -6.90 -21.97
N GLY A 61 -2.05 -7.82 -21.79
CA GLY A 61 -0.77 -7.77 -22.50
C GLY A 61 -0.96 -7.83 -24.01
N LEU A 62 -1.80 -8.73 -24.50
CA LEU A 62 -2.11 -8.86 -25.93
C LEU A 62 -2.80 -7.60 -26.46
N ALA A 63 -3.82 -7.10 -25.77
CA ALA A 63 -4.51 -5.87 -26.15
C ALA A 63 -3.55 -4.68 -26.19
N ARG A 64 -2.65 -4.56 -25.21
CA ARG A 64 -1.63 -3.51 -25.15
C ARG A 64 -0.66 -3.57 -26.33
N PHE A 65 -0.24 -4.78 -26.71
CA PHE A 65 0.61 -4.99 -27.89
C PHE A 65 -0.13 -4.71 -29.20
N LEU A 66 -1.38 -5.15 -29.34
CA LEU A 66 -2.17 -4.91 -30.55
C LEU A 66 -2.52 -3.43 -30.72
N ARG A 67 -2.71 -2.68 -29.63
CA ARG A 67 -2.81 -1.22 -29.67
C ARG A 67 -1.59 -0.58 -30.34
N PHE A 68 -0.39 -1.01 -29.96
CA PHE A 68 0.85 -0.56 -30.62
C PHE A 68 0.87 -0.92 -32.12
N VAL A 69 0.47 -2.15 -32.48
CA VAL A 69 0.38 -2.57 -33.90
C VAL A 69 -0.53 -1.64 -34.71
N VAL A 70 -1.70 -1.31 -34.16
CA VAL A 70 -2.69 -0.43 -34.82
C VAL A 70 -2.17 1.01 -34.90
N GLU A 71 -1.63 1.57 -33.82
CA GLU A 71 -1.07 2.94 -33.78
C GLU A 71 0.10 3.13 -34.76
N GLN A 72 0.93 2.10 -34.92
CA GLN A 72 2.05 2.12 -35.87
C GLN A 72 1.65 1.76 -37.31
N GLY A 73 0.37 1.47 -37.56
CA GLY A 73 -0.15 1.09 -38.87
C GLY A 73 0.49 -0.19 -39.44
N ILE A 74 0.84 -1.15 -38.57
CA ILE A 74 1.49 -2.41 -38.98
C ILE A 74 0.41 -3.35 -39.54
N PRO A 75 0.46 -3.73 -40.83
CA PRO A 75 -0.54 -4.61 -41.41
C PRO A 75 -0.29 -6.07 -40.97
N ILE A 76 -1.26 -6.64 -40.27
CA ILE A 76 -1.31 -8.08 -39.94
C ILE A 76 -2.51 -8.69 -40.67
N HIS A 77 -2.25 -9.61 -41.59
CA HIS A 77 -3.29 -10.24 -42.40
C HIS A 77 -4.25 -11.04 -41.51
N GLY A 78 -5.56 -10.81 -41.65
CA GLY A 78 -6.60 -11.49 -40.88
C GLY A 78 -6.84 -10.91 -39.48
N LEU A 79 -6.15 -9.83 -39.09
CA LEU A 79 -6.37 -9.13 -37.82
C LEU A 79 -7.50 -8.09 -37.95
N ASP A 80 -8.70 -8.48 -37.54
CA ASP A 80 -9.88 -7.62 -37.41
C ASP A 80 -10.52 -7.75 -36.01
N GLU A 81 -11.66 -7.08 -35.78
CA GLU A 81 -12.38 -7.15 -34.50
C GLU A 81 -12.84 -8.58 -34.18
N ALA A 82 -13.28 -9.34 -35.18
CA ALA A 82 -13.74 -10.71 -34.99
C ALA A 82 -12.58 -11.62 -34.57
N ALA A 83 -11.41 -11.49 -35.20
CA ALA A 83 -10.20 -12.21 -34.81
C ALA A 83 -9.75 -11.84 -33.39
N LEU A 84 -9.84 -10.58 -32.98
CA LEU A 84 -9.54 -10.15 -31.61
C LEU A 84 -10.47 -10.83 -30.59
N ARG A 85 -11.79 -10.80 -30.83
CA ARG A 85 -12.79 -11.45 -29.97
C ARG A 85 -12.52 -12.95 -29.85
N LYS A 86 -12.29 -13.64 -30.97
CA LYS A 86 -11.95 -15.07 -30.99
C LYS A 86 -10.66 -15.36 -30.24
N ALA A 87 -9.61 -14.56 -30.43
CA ALA A 87 -8.33 -14.76 -29.74
C ALA A 87 -8.46 -14.60 -28.21
N ILE A 88 -9.17 -13.58 -27.75
CA ILE A 88 -9.45 -13.37 -26.32
C ILE A 88 -10.28 -14.53 -25.75
N ALA A 89 -11.32 -14.98 -26.47
CA ALA A 89 -12.17 -16.07 -26.03
C ALA A 89 -11.39 -17.40 -25.91
N LEU A 90 -10.61 -17.73 -26.95
CA LEU A 90 -9.75 -18.92 -26.97
C LEU A 90 -8.71 -18.87 -25.84
N TYR A 91 -8.08 -17.71 -25.63
CA TYR A 91 -7.15 -17.53 -24.52
C TYR A 91 -7.85 -17.63 -23.16
N THR A 92 -9.12 -17.26 -23.03
CA THR A 92 -9.83 -17.40 -21.73
C THR A 92 -9.97 -18.87 -21.31
N VAL A 93 -10.08 -19.78 -22.27
CA VAL A 93 -10.24 -21.23 -22.03
C VAL A 93 -8.99 -22.07 -22.35
N HIS A 94 -7.81 -21.42 -22.45
CA HIS A 94 -6.57 -22.11 -22.86
C HIS A 94 -5.90 -22.95 -21.75
N GLU A 95 -6.41 -22.90 -20.52
CA GLU A 95 -5.88 -23.61 -19.35
C GLU A 95 -6.99 -24.43 -18.65
N VAL A 96 -8.01 -24.87 -19.40
CA VAL A 96 -9.15 -25.64 -18.85
C VAL A 96 -8.70 -26.94 -18.18
N HIS A 97 -7.59 -27.53 -18.64
CA HIS A 97 -7.00 -28.71 -18.00
C HIS A 97 -6.52 -28.49 -16.55
N LYS A 98 -6.45 -27.24 -16.06
CA LYS A 98 -6.15 -26.92 -14.66
C LYS A 98 -7.37 -26.92 -13.74
N LEU A 99 -8.57 -27.06 -14.29
CA LEU A 99 -9.79 -27.12 -13.50
C LEU A 99 -9.90 -28.50 -12.80
N PRO A 100 -10.38 -28.56 -11.54
CA PRO A 100 -10.33 -29.77 -10.72
C PRO A 100 -11.26 -30.90 -11.20
N ASP A 101 -12.21 -30.59 -12.08
CA ASP A 101 -13.25 -31.48 -12.61
C ASP A 101 -12.93 -32.02 -14.01
N VAL A 102 -11.71 -31.82 -14.52
CA VAL A 102 -11.32 -32.21 -15.87
C VAL A 102 -10.53 -33.50 -15.86
N GLU A 103 -11.15 -34.59 -16.32
CA GLU A 103 -10.47 -35.85 -16.58
C GLU A 103 -9.90 -35.87 -18.02
N PRO A 104 -8.56 -35.97 -18.20
CA PRO A 104 -7.97 -36.00 -19.53
C PRO A 104 -8.22 -37.35 -20.23
N ILE A 105 -8.40 -37.30 -21.55
CA ILE A 105 -8.51 -38.48 -22.42
C ILE A 105 -7.10 -39.05 -22.67
N GLY A 106 -6.69 -39.99 -21.83
CA GLY A 106 -5.41 -40.68 -21.98
C GLY A 106 -4.30 -40.07 -21.11
N SER A 107 -3.05 -40.10 -21.58
CA SER A 107 -1.88 -39.82 -20.74
C SER A 107 -1.34 -38.39 -20.82
N THR A 108 -1.90 -37.53 -21.68
CA THR A 108 -1.42 -36.14 -21.81
C THR A 108 -2.40 -35.18 -21.16
N GLU A 109 -1.89 -34.23 -20.37
CA GLU A 109 -2.70 -33.20 -19.69
C GLU A 109 -3.54 -32.35 -20.65
N PHE A 110 -3.17 -32.30 -21.94
CA PHE A 110 -3.85 -31.51 -22.98
C PHE A 110 -4.89 -32.31 -23.80
N ALA A 111 -5.13 -33.59 -23.49
CA ALA A 111 -6.14 -34.38 -24.17
C ALA A 111 -7.53 -34.13 -23.58
N ILE A 112 -7.94 -32.87 -23.53
CA ILE A 112 -9.20 -32.45 -22.92
C ILE A 112 -10.38 -32.96 -23.80
N PRO A 113 -11.44 -33.52 -23.21
CA PRO A 113 -12.69 -33.79 -23.93
C PRO A 113 -13.25 -32.51 -24.56
N LEU A 114 -13.73 -32.60 -25.80
CA LEU A 114 -14.26 -31.44 -26.52
C LEU A 114 -15.51 -30.88 -25.84
N GLU A 115 -16.34 -31.77 -25.30
CA GLU A 115 -17.54 -31.45 -24.54
C GLU A 115 -17.20 -30.61 -23.31
N ARG A 116 -16.09 -30.90 -22.63
CA ARG A 116 -15.66 -30.15 -21.45
C ARG A 116 -15.23 -28.73 -21.79
N LEU A 117 -14.57 -28.54 -22.93
CA LEU A 117 -14.23 -27.21 -23.44
C LEU A 117 -15.49 -26.41 -23.77
N ARG A 118 -16.47 -27.04 -24.44
CA ARG A 118 -17.77 -26.41 -24.74
C ARG A 118 -18.50 -26.01 -23.47
N GLU A 119 -18.60 -26.91 -22.49
CA GLU A 119 -19.26 -26.64 -21.21
C GLU A 119 -18.64 -25.43 -20.49
N GLU A 120 -17.30 -25.35 -20.43
CA GLU A 120 -16.65 -24.20 -19.81
C GLU A 120 -16.88 -22.91 -20.61
N TYR A 121 -16.82 -23.01 -21.94
CA TYR A 121 -17.04 -21.88 -22.84
C TYR A 121 -18.47 -21.31 -22.71
N GLU A 122 -19.46 -22.18 -22.59
CA GLU A 122 -20.86 -21.82 -22.34
C GLU A 122 -21.08 -21.29 -20.91
N ALA A 123 -20.45 -21.91 -19.90
CA ALA A 123 -20.56 -21.48 -18.51
C ALA A 123 -20.00 -20.07 -18.28
N LEU A 124 -18.97 -19.68 -19.05
CA LEU A 124 -18.43 -18.32 -19.05
C LEU A 124 -19.26 -17.36 -19.92
N GLY A 125 -20.19 -17.85 -20.74
CA GLY A 125 -20.98 -17.05 -21.68
C GLY A 125 -20.20 -16.58 -22.92
N LEU A 126 -19.05 -17.19 -23.22
CA LEU A 126 -18.17 -16.76 -24.32
C LEU A 126 -18.78 -17.04 -25.70
N ARG A 127 -19.80 -17.89 -25.80
CA ARG A 127 -20.55 -18.15 -27.05
C ARG A 127 -21.15 -16.87 -27.65
N ASP A 128 -21.61 -15.96 -26.80
CA ASP A 128 -22.14 -14.66 -27.22
C ASP A 128 -21.03 -13.66 -27.60
N PHE A 129 -19.81 -13.90 -27.11
CA PHE A 129 -18.65 -13.04 -27.37
C PHE A 129 -18.00 -13.34 -28.72
N ALA A 130 -17.81 -14.64 -29.00
CA ALA A 130 -17.17 -15.14 -30.19
C ALA A 130 -17.64 -16.57 -30.51
N ASP A 131 -17.92 -16.85 -31.78
CA ASP A 131 -18.15 -18.20 -32.28
C ASP A 131 -16.81 -18.85 -32.66
N VAL A 132 -16.45 -19.93 -31.96
CA VAL A 132 -15.28 -20.77 -32.20
C VAL A 132 -15.67 -22.23 -32.02
N ASP A 133 -15.04 -23.12 -32.78
CA ASP A 133 -15.25 -24.57 -32.66
C ASP A 133 -14.36 -25.20 -31.57
N GLU A 134 -14.81 -26.35 -31.05
CA GLU A 134 -14.19 -27.06 -29.93
C GLU A 134 -12.77 -27.57 -30.27
N HIS A 135 -12.48 -27.89 -31.54
CA HIS A 135 -11.14 -28.32 -31.94
C HIS A 135 -10.15 -27.15 -31.82
N LEU A 136 -10.54 -25.94 -32.25
CA LEU A 136 -9.72 -24.75 -32.10
C LEU A 136 -9.53 -24.38 -30.61
N MET A 137 -10.56 -24.53 -29.77
CA MET A 137 -10.43 -24.37 -28.31
C MET A 137 -9.37 -25.33 -27.73
N ARG A 138 -9.37 -26.60 -28.15
CA ARG A 138 -8.38 -27.57 -27.69
C ARG A 138 -6.98 -27.27 -28.23
N ALA A 139 -6.88 -26.83 -29.48
CA ALA A 139 -5.61 -26.41 -30.07
C ALA A 139 -4.96 -25.26 -29.28
N ALA A 140 -5.76 -24.33 -28.76
CA ALA A 140 -5.30 -23.22 -27.93
C ALA A 140 -4.65 -23.69 -26.59
N ASN A 141 -5.00 -24.87 -26.07
CA ASN A 141 -4.50 -25.38 -24.78
C ASN A 141 -3.08 -26.02 -24.85
N VAL A 142 -2.48 -26.23 -26.02
CA VAL A 142 -1.29 -27.08 -26.15
C VAL A 142 0.03 -26.30 -25.99
N HIS A 143 0.60 -26.06 -24.81
CA HIS A 143 1.75 -25.12 -24.62
C HIS A 143 3.09 -25.44 -25.33
N LYS A 144 3.36 -26.69 -25.71
CA LYS A 144 4.63 -27.08 -26.38
C LYS A 144 4.44 -27.16 -27.89
N ARG A 145 5.52 -26.93 -28.65
CA ARG A 145 5.63 -27.24 -30.10
C ARG A 145 5.36 -28.72 -30.34
N SER A 146 4.10 -29.13 -30.29
CA SER A 146 3.66 -30.46 -30.67
C SER A 146 3.57 -30.49 -32.18
N THR A 147 4.20 -31.47 -32.83
CA THR A 147 3.96 -31.73 -34.26
C THR A 147 2.57 -32.29 -34.53
N ARG A 148 1.77 -32.54 -33.48
CA ARG A 148 0.42 -33.11 -33.53
C ARG A 148 -0.65 -32.03 -33.35
N HIS A 149 -0.69 -31.03 -34.22
CA HIS A 149 -1.81 -30.09 -34.30
C HIS A 149 -2.90 -30.63 -35.24
N GLY A 150 -3.36 -31.86 -35.01
CA GLY A 150 -4.46 -32.43 -35.79
C GLY A 150 -5.70 -31.54 -35.74
N ASP A 151 -5.98 -30.93 -34.58
CA ASP A 151 -7.12 -30.04 -34.40
C ASP A 151 -7.06 -28.76 -35.25
N LEU A 152 -5.87 -28.22 -35.55
CA LEU A 152 -5.74 -27.08 -36.48
C LEU A 152 -6.12 -27.46 -37.93
N LEU A 153 -6.10 -28.74 -38.27
CA LEU A 153 -6.55 -29.24 -39.57
C LEU A 153 -8.05 -29.63 -39.56
N LEU A 154 -8.67 -29.74 -38.38
CA LEU A 154 -10.06 -30.15 -38.22
C LEU A 154 -11.01 -28.96 -38.00
N THR A 155 -10.48 -27.82 -37.53
CA THR A 155 -11.24 -26.57 -37.44
C THR A 155 -11.63 -26.04 -38.83
N LEU A 156 -12.80 -25.41 -38.91
CA LEU A 156 -13.30 -24.71 -40.10
C LEU A 156 -12.85 -23.24 -40.13
N GLU A 157 -12.10 -22.77 -39.13
CA GLU A 157 -11.66 -21.40 -39.00
C GLU A 157 -10.48 -21.08 -39.95
N GLU A 158 -10.74 -20.30 -40.99
CA GLU A 158 -9.72 -19.91 -41.98
C GLU A 158 -8.51 -19.18 -41.35
N ASN A 159 -8.75 -18.41 -40.28
CA ASN A 159 -7.72 -17.66 -39.56
C ASN A 159 -7.08 -18.43 -38.37
N ALA A 160 -7.31 -19.74 -38.25
CA ALA A 160 -6.81 -20.55 -37.13
C ALA A 160 -5.30 -20.38 -36.82
N PRO A 161 -4.37 -20.31 -37.80
CA PRO A 161 -2.95 -20.12 -37.51
C PRO A 161 -2.62 -18.76 -36.87
N LEU A 162 -3.36 -17.71 -37.23
CA LEU A 162 -3.20 -16.39 -36.60
C LEU A 162 -3.74 -16.42 -35.17
N LEU A 163 -4.93 -16.98 -34.96
CA LEU A 163 -5.54 -17.08 -33.64
C LEU A 163 -4.67 -17.90 -32.68
N GLU A 164 -4.12 -19.02 -33.13
CA GLU A 164 -3.15 -19.80 -32.34
C GLU A 164 -1.94 -18.93 -31.96
N LEU A 165 -1.37 -18.19 -32.91
CA LEU A 165 -0.23 -17.30 -32.66
C LEU A 165 -0.56 -16.19 -31.65
N LEU A 166 -1.77 -15.60 -31.71
CA LEU A 166 -2.21 -14.58 -30.75
C LEU A 166 -2.38 -15.17 -29.35
N VAL A 167 -2.95 -16.38 -29.22
CA VAL A 167 -3.04 -17.12 -27.95
C VAL A 167 -1.64 -17.40 -27.38
N ARG A 168 -0.66 -17.82 -28.23
CA ARG A 168 0.74 -18.00 -27.79
C ARG A 168 1.38 -16.72 -27.30
N LEU A 169 1.10 -15.62 -28.00
CA LEU A 169 1.64 -14.33 -27.61
C LEU A 169 1.06 -13.88 -26.27
N ALA A 170 -0.25 -14.07 -26.06
CA ALA A 170 -0.91 -13.80 -24.78
C ALA A 170 -0.33 -14.65 -23.64
N ASP A 171 -0.19 -15.97 -23.81
CA ASP A 171 0.43 -16.86 -22.81
C ASP A 171 1.88 -16.43 -22.53
N GLY A 172 2.65 -16.12 -23.59
CA GLY A 172 4.00 -15.59 -23.47
C GLY A 172 4.06 -14.32 -22.62
N LEU A 173 3.20 -13.33 -22.89
CA LEU A 173 3.12 -12.07 -22.15
C LEU A 173 2.70 -12.29 -20.69
N ALA A 174 1.78 -13.22 -20.44
CA ALA A 174 1.32 -13.58 -19.10
C ALA A 174 2.34 -14.38 -18.27
N SER A 175 3.45 -14.82 -18.88
CA SER A 175 4.42 -15.76 -18.31
C SER A 175 5.81 -15.17 -18.04
N ILE A 176 6.08 -13.94 -18.47
CA ILE A 176 7.37 -13.29 -18.25
C ILE A 176 7.48 -12.92 -16.78
N LYS A 177 8.49 -13.47 -16.09
CA LYS A 177 8.69 -13.26 -14.64
C LYS A 177 9.63 -12.11 -14.35
N SER A 178 10.60 -11.89 -15.25
CA SER A 178 11.60 -10.86 -15.14
C SER A 178 11.89 -10.21 -16.49
N LEU A 179 12.42 -8.98 -16.45
CA LEU A 179 12.78 -8.23 -17.66
C LEU A 179 13.89 -8.92 -18.48
N ASP A 180 14.78 -9.67 -17.82
CA ASP A 180 15.86 -10.42 -18.47
C ASP A 180 15.31 -11.59 -19.34
N GLU A 181 14.18 -12.18 -18.96
CA GLU A 181 13.52 -13.26 -19.71
C GLU A 181 12.64 -12.75 -20.87
N ALA A 182 12.28 -11.46 -20.87
CA ALA A 182 11.25 -10.91 -21.75
C ALA A 182 11.59 -11.04 -23.24
N GLU A 183 12.81 -10.66 -23.64
CA GLU A 183 13.22 -10.70 -25.06
C GLU A 183 13.23 -12.14 -25.57
N SER A 184 13.85 -13.07 -24.82
CA SER A 184 14.00 -14.46 -25.25
C SER A 184 12.66 -15.19 -25.35
N SER A 185 11.70 -14.83 -24.49
CA SER A 185 10.36 -15.43 -24.44
C SER A 185 9.46 -15.03 -25.59
N LEU A 186 9.53 -13.77 -26.05
CA LEU A 186 8.58 -13.22 -27.05
C LEU A 186 9.13 -13.20 -28.48
N LYS A 187 10.45 -13.13 -28.64
CA LYS A 187 11.12 -12.95 -29.94
C LYS A 187 10.69 -13.96 -31.00
N GLY A 188 10.53 -15.23 -30.63
CA GLY A 188 10.09 -16.28 -31.55
C GLY A 188 8.67 -16.08 -32.09
N TRP A 189 7.77 -15.52 -31.29
CA TRP A 189 6.38 -15.25 -31.67
C TRP A 189 6.26 -13.96 -32.47
N LEU A 190 6.97 -12.90 -32.07
CA LEU A 190 6.95 -11.61 -32.77
C LEU A 190 7.46 -11.72 -34.22
N VAL A 191 8.49 -12.54 -34.47
CA VAL A 191 8.99 -12.79 -35.83
C VAL A 191 7.92 -13.41 -36.74
N ARG A 192 7.00 -14.22 -36.19
CA ARG A 192 5.93 -14.85 -36.97
C ARG A 192 4.82 -13.88 -37.35
N LEU A 193 4.67 -12.75 -36.64
CA LEU A 193 3.69 -11.71 -36.99
C LEU A 193 4.11 -10.91 -38.22
N GLY A 194 5.41 -10.83 -38.51
CA GLY A 194 5.88 -10.21 -39.74
C GLY A 194 7.32 -9.69 -39.68
N PRO A 195 7.84 -9.19 -40.81
CA PRO A 195 9.24 -8.76 -40.94
C PRO A 195 9.58 -7.58 -40.01
N TRP A 196 8.59 -6.80 -39.59
CA TRP A 196 8.73 -5.61 -38.73
C TRP A 196 9.43 -5.88 -37.39
N PHE A 197 9.29 -7.10 -36.86
CA PHE A 197 9.88 -7.52 -35.58
C PHE A 197 11.10 -8.42 -35.73
N THR A 198 11.65 -8.55 -36.95
CA THR A 198 12.77 -9.45 -37.22
C THR A 198 14.04 -8.96 -36.49
N PRO A 199 14.68 -9.79 -35.65
CA PRO A 199 15.89 -9.40 -34.94
C PRO A 199 16.98 -8.86 -35.87
N GLY A 200 17.47 -7.66 -35.59
CA GLY A 200 18.54 -7.01 -36.33
C GLY A 200 18.16 -6.43 -37.71
N LYS A 201 16.96 -6.72 -38.24
CA LYS A 201 16.49 -6.24 -39.56
C LYS A 201 15.13 -5.53 -39.52
N GLY A 202 14.33 -5.81 -38.51
CA GLY A 202 13.01 -5.24 -38.29
C GLY A 202 13.10 -3.81 -37.77
N ARG A 203 11.99 -3.08 -37.92
CA ARG A 203 11.84 -1.69 -37.47
C ARG A 203 11.73 -1.59 -35.94
N PHE A 204 11.19 -2.62 -35.29
CA PHE A 204 10.88 -2.61 -33.86
C PHE A 204 11.59 -3.72 -33.11
N SER A 205 12.01 -3.42 -31.89
CA SER A 205 12.65 -4.36 -30.96
C SER A 205 12.03 -4.26 -29.57
N LEU A 206 12.24 -5.30 -28.77
CA LEU A 206 11.95 -5.26 -27.33
C LEU A 206 13.14 -4.67 -26.59
N CYS A 207 12.85 -3.79 -25.64
CA CYS A 207 13.85 -3.20 -24.76
C CYS A 207 13.24 -2.91 -23.39
N TRP A 208 14.08 -2.64 -22.39
CA TRP A 208 13.57 -2.41 -21.04
C TRP A 208 14.47 -1.47 -20.23
N HIS A 209 13.88 -0.86 -19.20
CA HIS A 209 14.62 -0.29 -18.08
C HIS A 209 14.34 -1.06 -16.80
N GLN A 210 15.32 -1.08 -15.90
CA GLN A 210 15.18 -1.69 -14.57
C GLN A 210 15.85 -0.83 -13.50
N ILE A 211 15.26 -0.81 -12.31
CA ILE A 211 15.84 -0.32 -11.06
C ILE A 211 15.64 -1.43 -10.03
N LYS A 212 16.73 -2.05 -9.56
CA LYS A 212 16.66 -3.18 -8.63
C LYS A 212 16.33 -2.78 -7.18
N ASP A 213 16.60 -1.52 -6.84
CA ASP A 213 16.36 -0.98 -5.50
C ASP A 213 14.95 -0.36 -5.39
N VAL A 214 13.98 -1.17 -4.96
CA VAL A 214 12.56 -0.77 -4.82
C VAL A 214 12.33 -0.06 -3.48
N ARG A 215 12.29 1.27 -3.50
CA ARG A 215 12.15 2.09 -2.29
C ARG A 215 10.71 2.44 -1.91
N GLY A 216 9.80 2.45 -2.89
CA GLY A 216 8.41 2.88 -2.71
C GLY A 216 8.02 3.98 -3.69
N VAL A 217 7.59 5.14 -3.20
CA VAL A 217 6.96 6.19 -4.01
C VAL A 217 7.96 6.86 -4.96
N LEU A 218 9.20 7.07 -4.54
CA LEU A 218 10.28 7.59 -5.37
C LEU A 218 10.58 6.66 -6.53
N THR A 219 10.72 5.35 -6.29
CA THR A 219 11.02 4.38 -7.37
C THR A 219 9.88 4.33 -8.40
N ASN A 220 8.60 4.33 -7.96
CA ASN A 220 7.45 4.48 -8.86
C ASN A 220 7.52 5.79 -9.68
N THR A 221 7.88 6.90 -9.03
CA THR A 221 8.01 8.20 -9.70
C THR A 221 9.13 8.19 -10.74
N ILE A 222 10.27 7.57 -10.42
CA ILE A 222 11.38 7.41 -11.37
C ILE A 222 10.93 6.56 -12.55
N HIS A 223 10.31 5.40 -12.33
CA HIS A 223 9.86 4.54 -13.42
C HIS A 223 8.90 5.25 -14.37
N ARG A 224 7.94 6.01 -13.82
CA ARG A 224 7.04 6.82 -14.63
C ARG A 224 7.78 7.86 -15.46
N VAL A 225 8.67 8.65 -14.85
CA VAL A 225 9.41 9.70 -15.55
C VAL A 225 10.32 9.09 -16.64
N VAL A 226 10.93 7.93 -16.37
CA VAL A 226 11.71 7.18 -17.37
C VAL A 226 10.80 6.75 -18.52
N ALA A 227 9.64 6.14 -18.25
CA ALA A 227 8.69 5.72 -19.26
C ALA A 227 8.17 6.87 -20.12
N GLU A 228 7.71 7.97 -19.50
CA GLU A 228 7.24 9.18 -20.18
C GLU A 228 8.33 9.77 -21.09
N LYS A 229 9.59 9.77 -20.64
CA LYS A 229 10.72 10.30 -21.42
C LYS A 229 11.09 9.37 -22.58
N LEU A 230 11.11 8.06 -22.36
CA LEU A 230 11.38 7.07 -23.40
C LEU A 230 10.30 7.06 -24.49
N GLU A 231 9.04 7.19 -24.10
CA GLU A 231 7.92 7.28 -25.04
C GLU A 231 7.97 8.57 -25.86
N ARG A 232 8.07 9.73 -25.20
CA ARG A 232 8.03 11.04 -25.88
C ARG A 232 9.28 11.32 -26.72
N ASP A 233 10.47 11.05 -26.19
CA ASP A 233 11.72 11.50 -26.81
C ASP A 233 12.33 10.43 -27.73
N TYR A 234 11.96 9.15 -27.57
CA TYR A 234 12.57 8.03 -28.32
C TYR A 234 11.56 7.08 -28.97
N GLY A 235 10.25 7.29 -28.80
CA GLY A 235 9.21 6.46 -29.42
C GLY A 235 9.11 5.05 -28.84
N PHE A 236 9.57 4.82 -27.61
CA PHE A 236 9.41 3.54 -26.94
C PHE A 236 8.03 3.43 -26.30
N TYR A 237 7.26 2.44 -26.76
CA TYR A 237 5.92 2.19 -26.29
C TYR A 237 5.93 1.19 -25.11
N PRO A 238 5.47 1.59 -23.90
CA PRO A 238 5.49 0.71 -22.74
C PRO A 238 4.45 -0.40 -22.85
N LEU A 239 4.88 -1.65 -22.67
CA LEU A 239 4.05 -2.85 -22.75
C LEU A 239 3.71 -3.41 -21.37
N LEU A 240 4.72 -3.83 -20.59
CA LEU A 240 4.54 -4.53 -19.31
C LEU A 240 5.28 -3.82 -18.20
N TYR A 241 4.61 -3.62 -17.06
CA TYR A 241 5.07 -2.87 -15.90
C TYR A 241 5.38 -3.85 -14.76
N PHE A 242 6.65 -4.14 -14.55
CA PHE A 242 7.14 -4.99 -13.46
C PHE A 242 7.44 -4.14 -12.23
N ALA A 243 7.42 -4.72 -11.03
CA ALA A 243 7.77 -3.98 -9.82
C ALA A 243 9.16 -3.31 -9.85
N THR A 244 10.07 -3.80 -10.70
CA THR A 244 11.43 -3.29 -10.87
C THR A 244 11.67 -2.52 -12.17
N GLY A 245 10.68 -2.39 -13.07
CA GLY A 245 10.91 -1.69 -14.34
C GLY A 245 9.85 -1.93 -15.41
N THR A 246 10.17 -1.61 -16.67
CA THR A 246 9.20 -1.67 -17.77
C THR A 246 9.80 -2.30 -19.01
N LEU A 247 9.02 -3.18 -19.63
CA LEU A 247 9.26 -3.70 -20.95
C LEU A 247 8.59 -2.79 -21.97
N TYR A 248 9.33 -2.44 -23.01
CA TYR A 248 8.87 -1.61 -24.12
C TYR A 248 8.98 -2.38 -25.44
N THR A 249 8.18 -1.93 -26.40
CA THR A 249 8.47 -2.14 -27.82
C THR A 249 8.70 -0.79 -28.48
N GLY A 250 9.70 -0.67 -29.34
CA GLY A 250 9.95 0.59 -30.02
C GLY A 250 11.08 0.50 -31.02
N PRO A 251 11.49 1.64 -31.61
CA PRO A 251 12.51 1.66 -32.63
C PRO A 251 13.85 1.19 -32.07
N ARG A 252 14.72 0.70 -32.95
CA ARG A 252 16.11 0.43 -32.59
C ARG A 252 16.83 1.76 -32.44
N LEU A 253 17.41 2.02 -31.27
CA LEU A 253 18.28 3.19 -31.10
C LEU A 253 19.59 2.98 -31.87
N GLU A 254 19.98 4.00 -32.63
CA GLU A 254 21.28 4.09 -33.30
C GLU A 254 22.39 4.48 -32.31
N ASP A 255 23.64 4.34 -32.73
CA ASP A 255 24.81 4.74 -31.95
C ASP A 255 24.75 6.25 -31.65
N GLY A 256 24.77 6.65 -30.36
CA GLY A 256 24.73 8.07 -29.95
C GLY A 256 23.85 8.41 -28.74
N PHE A 257 23.25 7.44 -28.05
CA PHE A 257 22.48 7.68 -26.82
C PHE A 257 23.35 8.26 -25.68
N ASP A 258 23.13 9.52 -25.31
CA ASP A 258 23.77 10.15 -24.14
C ASP A 258 23.02 9.77 -22.86
N ARG A 259 23.57 8.78 -22.13
CA ARG A 259 23.04 8.31 -20.85
C ARG A 259 23.08 9.39 -19.76
N GLU A 260 24.09 10.24 -19.74
CA GLU A 260 24.26 11.27 -18.70
C GLU A 260 23.25 12.42 -18.90
N GLU A 261 23.03 12.85 -20.15
CA GLU A 261 21.94 13.78 -20.49
C GLU A 261 20.55 13.18 -20.19
N PHE A 262 20.34 11.90 -20.54
CA PHE A 262 19.09 11.21 -20.23
C PHE A 262 18.80 11.21 -18.72
N ILE A 263 19.79 10.84 -17.90
CA ILE A 263 19.67 10.83 -16.43
C ILE A 263 19.36 12.24 -15.90
N ARG A 264 20.05 13.28 -16.37
CA ARG A 264 19.75 14.67 -15.96
C ARG A 264 18.29 15.03 -16.26
N GLY A 265 17.80 14.68 -17.44
CA GLY A 265 16.40 14.88 -17.82
C GLY A 265 15.40 14.10 -16.95
N VAL A 266 15.75 12.87 -16.54
CA VAL A 266 14.94 12.08 -15.59
C VAL A 266 14.93 12.74 -14.22
N VAL A 267 16.08 13.20 -13.70
CA VAL A 267 16.16 13.91 -12.42
C VAL A 267 15.32 15.18 -12.44
N ASP A 268 15.36 15.94 -13.53
CA ASP A 268 14.50 17.11 -13.71
C ASP A 268 13.02 16.74 -13.63
N GLY A 269 12.62 15.65 -14.30
CA GLY A 269 11.24 15.15 -14.25
C GLY A 269 10.83 14.72 -12.85
N VAL A 270 11.68 13.98 -12.13
CA VAL A 270 11.38 13.54 -10.76
C VAL A 270 11.25 14.74 -9.83
N LEU A 271 12.17 15.70 -9.86
CA LEU A 271 12.13 16.86 -8.97
C LEU A 271 10.96 17.81 -9.29
N ARG A 272 10.54 17.94 -10.56
CA ARG A 272 9.32 18.68 -10.92
C ARG A 272 8.05 18.10 -10.29
N ASN A 273 8.03 16.81 -9.96
CA ASN A 273 6.88 16.19 -9.30
C ASN A 273 6.73 16.60 -7.83
N LEU A 274 7.72 17.27 -7.24
CA LEU A 274 7.57 17.87 -5.92
C LEU A 274 6.65 19.10 -5.97
N THR A 275 6.59 19.82 -7.10
CA THR A 275 5.88 21.11 -7.23
C THR A 275 4.66 21.05 -8.16
N SER A 276 4.29 19.89 -8.70
CA SER A 276 3.24 19.76 -9.72
C SER A 276 1.83 19.52 -9.16
N GLN A 277 1.64 19.56 -7.84
CA GLN A 277 0.32 19.53 -7.21
C GLN A 277 -0.35 20.90 -7.41
N GLU A 278 -1.61 20.95 -7.86
CA GLU A 278 -2.34 22.21 -8.14
C GLU A 278 -2.43 23.11 -6.90
N GLN A 279 -2.29 22.55 -5.70
CA GLN A 279 -2.03 23.20 -4.41
C GLN A 279 -1.16 22.27 -3.55
N ALA A 280 -0.18 22.80 -2.83
CA ALA A 280 0.56 22.02 -1.85
C ALA A 280 -0.36 21.64 -0.66
N ASP A 281 -0.33 20.38 -0.22
CA ASP A 281 -1.16 19.91 0.90
C ASP A 281 -0.83 20.70 2.18
N SER A 282 -1.80 21.51 2.63
CA SER A 282 -1.66 22.38 3.81
C SER A 282 -1.29 21.58 5.08
N GLY A 283 -1.75 20.33 5.19
CA GLY A 283 -1.39 19.41 6.26
C GLY A 283 0.11 19.07 6.27
N MET A 284 0.72 18.93 5.08
CA MET A 284 2.15 18.64 4.95
C MET A 284 3.03 19.82 5.32
N ILE A 285 2.68 21.01 4.82
CA ILE A 285 3.37 22.25 5.17
C ILE A 285 3.31 22.45 6.68
N LYS A 286 2.14 22.23 7.27
CA LYS A 286 1.91 22.33 8.72
C LYS A 286 2.77 21.33 9.51
N ALA A 287 3.00 20.12 9.00
CA ALA A 287 3.90 19.15 9.61
C ALA A 287 5.38 19.57 9.56
N GLY A 288 5.77 20.34 8.54
CA GLY A 288 7.11 20.94 8.43
C GLY A 288 7.28 22.26 9.20
N MET A 289 6.22 22.78 9.81
CA MET A 289 6.20 24.06 10.51
C MET A 289 6.82 23.96 11.92
N ARG A 290 7.81 24.80 12.23
CA ARG A 290 8.51 24.83 13.52
C ARG A 290 8.06 26.00 14.39
N ARG A 291 6.93 25.84 15.09
CA ARG A 291 6.29 26.90 15.92
C ARG A 291 7.19 27.62 16.94
N GLN A 292 8.20 26.93 17.48
CA GLN A 292 9.14 27.53 18.43
C GLN A 292 10.19 28.43 17.76
N LYS A 293 10.54 28.13 16.50
CA LYS A 293 11.50 28.89 15.71
C LYS A 293 10.84 29.86 14.73
N SER A 294 9.52 29.74 14.57
CA SER A 294 8.70 30.50 13.63
C SER A 294 9.19 30.39 12.19
N ASP A 295 9.63 29.20 11.77
CA ASP A 295 10.10 28.93 10.41
C ASP A 295 9.69 27.53 9.95
N PHE A 296 10.15 27.12 8.77
CA PHE A 296 9.89 25.80 8.19
C PHE A 296 11.16 24.93 8.15
N GLU A 297 10.97 23.62 8.15
CA GLU A 297 12.03 22.70 7.78
C GLU A 297 12.39 22.87 6.29
N ARG A 298 13.69 22.78 5.96
CA ARG A 298 14.20 23.13 4.62
C ARG A 298 13.56 22.35 3.47
N TYR A 299 13.16 21.11 3.71
CA TYR A 299 12.55 20.26 2.70
C TYR A 299 11.17 20.76 2.24
N VAL A 300 10.49 21.58 3.04
CA VAL A 300 9.17 22.13 2.70
C VAL A 300 9.29 23.05 1.47
N TYR A 301 10.41 23.77 1.36
CA TYR A 301 10.71 24.59 0.18
C TYR A 301 10.84 23.80 -1.12
N ALA A 302 10.93 22.46 -1.06
CA ALA A 302 10.97 21.61 -2.25
C ALA A 302 9.60 21.46 -2.92
N PHE A 303 8.49 21.65 -2.19
CA PHE A 303 7.14 21.44 -2.71
C PHE A 303 6.14 22.57 -2.44
N ALA A 304 6.45 23.52 -1.55
CA ALA A 304 5.59 24.66 -1.26
C ALA A 304 6.26 25.98 -1.68
N ASP A 305 5.48 26.91 -2.22
CA ASP A 305 5.89 28.28 -2.49
C ASP A 305 5.50 29.25 -1.37
N VAL A 306 5.80 30.55 -1.54
CA VAL A 306 5.51 31.55 -0.49
C VAL A 306 4.01 31.67 -0.20
N PRO A 307 3.13 31.81 -1.21
CA PRO A 307 1.68 31.73 -1.00
C PRO A 307 1.23 30.52 -0.17
N ASP A 308 1.65 29.31 -0.55
CA ASP A 308 1.30 28.08 0.16
C ASP A 308 1.74 28.12 1.64
N LEU A 309 2.98 28.54 1.89
CA LEU A 309 3.55 28.62 3.23
C LEU A 309 2.82 29.61 4.12
N LEU A 310 2.52 30.80 3.58
CA LEU A 310 1.86 31.88 4.30
C LEU A 310 0.38 31.59 4.55
N GLU A 311 -0.29 30.83 3.68
CA GLU A 311 -1.68 30.42 3.89
C GLU A 311 -1.78 29.48 5.09
N VAL A 312 -0.87 28.51 5.21
CA VAL A 312 -0.82 27.62 6.39
C VAL A 312 -0.51 28.38 7.69
N VAL A 313 0.33 29.41 7.61
CA VAL A 313 0.59 30.31 8.76
C VAL A 313 -0.69 31.06 9.15
N LYS A 314 -1.42 31.59 8.17
CA LYS A 314 -2.69 32.30 8.37
C LYS A 314 -3.72 31.39 9.03
N GLU A 315 -3.93 30.18 8.50
CA GLU A 315 -4.86 29.20 9.05
C GLU A 315 -4.50 28.82 10.49
N ASP A 316 -3.23 28.50 10.77
CA ASP A 316 -2.78 28.08 12.11
C ASP A 316 -3.03 29.19 13.15
N PHE A 317 -2.78 30.45 12.79
CA PHE A 317 -2.98 31.59 13.69
C PHE A 317 -4.38 32.18 13.66
N THR A 318 -5.27 31.75 12.76
CA THR A 318 -6.70 32.08 12.84
C THR A 318 -7.37 31.28 13.97
N ILE A 319 -7.04 30.00 14.09
CA ILE A 319 -7.62 29.09 15.09
C ILE A 319 -6.86 29.05 16.42
N ALA A 320 -5.62 29.53 16.47
CA ALA A 320 -4.81 29.50 17.70
C ALA A 320 -5.47 30.30 18.83
N ARG A 321 -5.32 29.83 20.08
CA ARG A 321 -5.73 30.60 21.26
C ARG A 321 -4.78 31.78 21.44
N ALA A 322 -5.30 33.00 21.36
CA ALA A 322 -4.52 34.21 21.55
C ALA A 322 -4.09 34.40 23.02
N ASP A 323 -2.88 34.95 23.22
CA ASP A 323 -2.41 35.45 24.52
C ASP A 323 -2.33 36.99 24.46
N PRO A 324 -3.34 37.72 24.98
CA PRO A 324 -3.37 39.19 24.97
C PRO A 324 -2.20 39.84 25.71
N ARG A 325 -1.49 39.10 26.58
CA ARG A 325 -0.34 39.61 27.32
C ARG A 325 0.99 39.30 26.63
N LEU A 326 1.00 38.63 25.49
CA LEU A 326 2.25 38.27 24.80
C LEU A 326 3.09 39.49 24.44
N PRO A 327 2.54 40.61 23.89
CA PRO A 327 3.36 41.77 23.53
C PRO A 327 4.14 42.33 24.73
N GLU A 328 3.47 42.49 25.87
CA GLU A 328 4.07 42.94 27.12
C GLU A 328 5.16 41.96 27.61
N LYS A 329 4.88 40.65 27.61
CA LYS A 329 5.84 39.60 28.00
C LYS A 329 7.08 39.59 27.11
N GLU A 330 6.92 39.79 25.80
CA GLU A 330 8.03 39.81 24.85
C GLU A 330 8.94 41.03 25.08
N LEU A 331 8.37 42.21 25.31
CA LEU A 331 9.13 43.43 25.62
C LEU A 331 9.86 43.32 26.97
N ALA A 332 9.17 42.87 28.02
CA ALA A 332 9.79 42.62 29.33
C ALA A 332 10.90 41.57 29.23
N GLY A 333 10.70 40.51 28.44
CA GLY A 333 11.71 39.48 28.18
C GLY A 333 12.91 39.99 27.37
N LEU A 334 12.71 40.97 26.48
CA LEU A 334 13.77 41.63 25.72
C LEU A 334 14.62 42.52 26.64
N ALA A 335 13.97 43.40 27.44
CA ALA A 335 14.63 44.23 28.44
C ALA A 335 15.45 43.41 29.45
N ALA A 336 14.88 42.33 29.99
CA ALA A 336 15.55 41.50 31.00
C ALA A 336 16.77 40.72 30.46
N ARG A 337 16.78 40.36 29.17
CA ARG A 337 17.82 39.51 28.56
C ARG A 337 18.90 40.28 27.82
N ARG A 338 18.76 41.59 27.63
CA ARG A 338 19.65 42.40 26.79
C ARG A 338 20.29 43.52 27.63
N LYS A 339 21.47 43.22 28.17
CA LYS A 339 22.28 44.14 29.00
C LYS A 339 22.72 45.43 28.29
N GLU A 340 22.59 45.47 26.97
CA GLU A 340 22.93 46.61 26.11
C GLU A 340 21.77 47.61 25.96
N LEU A 341 20.58 47.28 26.48
CA LEU A 341 19.46 48.21 26.57
C LEU A 341 19.55 49.02 27.88
N PRO A 342 19.19 50.31 27.85
CA PRO A 342 19.09 51.14 29.05
C PRO A 342 18.16 50.54 30.12
N SER A 343 18.42 50.84 31.40
CA SER A 343 17.62 50.34 32.52
C SER A 343 16.16 50.84 32.53
N ASP A 344 15.91 52.00 31.92
CA ASP A 344 14.61 52.65 31.71
C ASP A 344 14.00 52.33 30.33
N TRP A 345 14.57 51.37 29.60
CA TRP A 345 14.15 51.07 28.22
C TRP A 345 12.69 50.61 28.14
N LEU A 346 12.22 49.81 29.10
CA LEU A 346 10.84 49.34 29.12
C LEU A 346 9.86 50.49 29.40
N ASP A 347 10.23 51.43 30.26
CA ASP A 347 9.41 52.59 30.61
C ASP A 347 9.29 53.59 29.44
N THR A 348 10.32 53.64 28.59
CA THR A 348 10.39 54.54 27.42
C THR A 348 9.97 53.88 26.10
N VAL A 349 9.60 52.59 26.12
CA VAL A 349 9.33 51.80 24.90
C VAL A 349 8.19 52.38 24.06
N GLY A 350 7.14 52.89 24.72
CA GLY A 350 5.98 53.46 24.03
C GLY A 350 6.32 54.74 23.27
N GLU A 351 7.12 55.62 23.86
CA GLU A 351 7.57 56.88 23.24
C GLU A 351 8.64 56.67 22.17
N ARG A 352 9.50 55.65 22.36
CA ARG A 352 10.56 55.27 21.42
C ARG A 352 9.97 54.70 20.13
N PHE A 353 9.03 53.77 20.23
CA PHE A 353 8.51 53.03 19.08
C PHE A 353 7.11 53.45 18.65
N GLY A 354 6.48 54.40 19.34
CA GLY A 354 5.12 54.86 19.03
C GLY A 354 4.06 53.78 19.25
N ILE A 355 4.23 52.94 20.28
CA ILE A 355 3.32 51.85 20.61
C ILE A 355 2.64 52.09 21.96
N SER A 356 1.41 51.61 22.14
CA SER A 356 0.70 51.65 23.41
C SER A 356 0.59 50.24 24.01
N LEU A 357 0.91 50.10 25.31
CA LEU A 357 0.71 48.86 26.07
C LEU A 357 -0.64 48.81 26.79
N SER A 358 -1.39 49.91 26.81
CA SER A 358 -2.71 50.02 27.44
C SER A 358 -3.88 49.78 26.47
N GLU A 359 -3.62 49.03 25.39
CA GLU A 359 -4.61 48.72 24.35
C GLU A 359 -5.72 47.78 24.85
N SER A 360 -6.85 47.78 24.13
CA SER A 360 -7.96 46.90 24.44
C SER A 360 -7.57 45.42 24.34
N LYS A 361 -8.25 44.55 25.10
CA LYS A 361 -8.04 43.10 25.01
C LYS A 361 -8.21 42.60 23.57
N ALA A 362 -9.24 43.09 22.86
CA ALA A 362 -9.51 42.72 21.48
C ALA A 362 -8.32 43.09 20.58
N PHE A 363 -7.81 44.33 20.67
CA PHE A 363 -6.63 44.76 19.91
C PHE A 363 -5.41 43.90 20.20
N ASN A 364 -5.12 43.63 21.47
CA ASN A 364 -3.97 42.81 21.87
C ASN A 364 -4.04 41.36 21.35
N GLU A 365 -5.25 40.79 21.19
CA GLU A 365 -5.44 39.50 20.53
C GLU A 365 -5.07 39.56 19.04
N ARG A 366 -5.44 40.63 18.32
CA ARG A 366 -5.08 40.82 16.90
C ARG A 366 -3.57 41.08 16.76
N TRP A 367 -3.01 41.86 17.67
CA TRP A 367 -1.58 42.14 17.74
C TRP A 367 -0.76 40.87 17.97
N PHE A 368 -1.21 39.98 18.86
CA PHE A 368 -0.63 38.64 19.04
C PHE A 368 -0.60 37.87 17.71
N ARG A 369 -1.73 37.79 16.99
CA ARG A 369 -1.83 37.01 15.73
C ARG A 369 -0.95 37.60 14.63
N ALA A 370 -1.02 38.92 14.42
CA ALA A 370 -0.20 39.63 13.43
C ALA A 370 1.31 39.48 13.73
N TYR A 371 1.71 39.65 15.00
CA TYR A 371 3.09 39.44 15.42
C TYR A 371 3.58 38.01 15.12
N ARG A 372 2.78 37.01 15.48
CA ARG A 372 3.13 35.60 15.24
C ARG A 372 3.22 35.28 13.74
N TYR A 373 2.33 35.83 12.93
CA TYR A 373 2.39 35.71 11.47
C TYR A 373 3.67 36.35 10.91
N LEU A 374 4.00 37.60 11.30
CA LEU A 374 5.17 38.32 10.80
C LEU A 374 6.51 37.71 11.24
N LEU A 375 6.55 36.95 12.35
CA LEU A 375 7.74 36.17 12.69
C LEU A 375 8.07 35.12 11.63
N TYR A 376 7.06 34.51 11.00
CA TYR A 376 7.29 33.59 9.88
C TYR A 376 7.77 34.35 8.64
N VAL A 377 7.17 35.50 8.34
CA VAL A 377 7.62 36.40 7.26
C VAL A 377 9.10 36.74 7.41
N ASP A 378 9.55 37.12 8.60
CA ASP A 378 10.95 37.44 8.88
C ASP A 378 11.91 36.29 8.54
N THR A 379 11.54 35.05 8.89
CA THR A 379 12.37 33.89 8.59
C THR A 379 12.28 33.45 7.13
N LEU A 380 11.18 33.73 6.44
CA LEU A 380 11.05 33.51 5.00
C LEU A 380 11.94 34.49 4.22
N VAL A 381 11.98 35.77 4.59
CA VAL A 381 12.91 36.74 4.01
C VAL A 381 14.36 36.32 4.25
N ARG A 382 14.70 35.85 5.46
CA ARG A 382 16.02 35.28 5.77
C ARG A 382 16.41 34.15 4.82
N ASP A 383 15.49 33.23 4.56
CA ASP A 383 15.77 31.98 3.83
C ASP A 383 15.72 32.18 2.30
N LEU A 384 14.85 33.09 1.82
CA LEU A 384 14.57 33.27 0.39
C LEU A 384 15.23 34.52 -0.21
N ASN A 385 15.59 35.50 0.61
CA ASN A 385 16.29 36.71 0.19
C ASN A 385 17.44 37.06 1.15
N PRO A 386 18.44 36.18 1.30
CA PRO A 386 19.50 36.35 2.31
C PRO A 386 20.44 37.54 2.05
N ALA A 387 20.38 38.13 0.85
CA ALA A 387 21.22 39.29 0.48
C ALA A 387 20.69 40.60 1.06
N GLU A 388 19.39 40.69 1.34
CA GLU A 388 18.76 41.88 1.86
C GLU A 388 18.71 41.87 3.40
N ASP A 389 18.95 43.02 4.03
CA ASP A 389 18.75 43.15 5.47
C ASP A 389 17.26 43.06 5.81
N ARG A 390 16.89 42.08 6.63
CA ARG A 390 15.50 41.77 6.96
C ARG A 390 14.75 42.96 7.56
N LEU A 391 15.38 43.72 8.46
CA LEU A 391 14.73 44.89 9.08
C LEU A 391 14.47 45.96 8.02
N SER A 392 15.45 46.21 7.15
CA SER A 392 15.33 47.16 6.04
C SER A 392 14.16 46.79 5.12
N TRP A 393 14.04 45.51 4.75
CA TRP A 393 12.91 45.01 3.95
C TRP A 393 11.55 45.33 4.60
N PHE A 394 11.40 45.06 5.90
CA PHE A 394 10.16 45.38 6.62
C PHE A 394 9.87 46.87 6.68
N LEU A 395 10.89 47.71 6.89
CA LEU A 395 10.73 49.16 6.99
C LEU A 395 10.38 49.80 5.64
N GLU A 396 10.73 49.17 4.53
CA GLU A 396 10.35 49.59 3.17
C GLU A 396 8.90 49.21 2.84
N HIS A 397 8.46 48.03 3.28
CA HIS A 397 7.16 47.47 2.87
C HIS A 397 6.03 47.72 3.87
N PHE A 398 6.31 48.11 5.12
CA PHE A 398 5.30 48.34 6.15
C PHE A 398 5.25 49.81 6.60
N PRO A 399 4.06 50.33 6.93
CA PRO A 399 3.89 51.71 7.36
C PRO A 399 4.40 51.87 8.80
N VAL A 400 5.70 52.15 8.98
CA VAL A 400 6.30 52.42 10.29
C VAL A 400 6.72 53.91 10.36
N PRO A 401 6.34 54.66 11.41
CA PRO A 401 6.76 56.05 11.57
C PRO A 401 8.28 56.21 11.57
N ALA A 402 8.80 57.25 10.93
CA ALA A 402 10.24 57.48 10.77
C ALA A 402 11.04 57.39 12.08
N LYS A 403 10.53 58.02 13.15
CA LYS A 403 11.15 57.94 14.49
C LYS A 403 11.26 56.51 15.02
N ALA A 404 10.22 55.69 14.83
CA ALA A 404 10.23 54.29 15.25
C ALA A 404 11.17 53.45 14.37
N ALA A 405 11.19 53.71 13.06
CA ALA A 405 12.10 53.05 12.11
C ALA A 405 13.57 53.32 12.46
N ASP A 406 13.93 54.57 12.76
CA ASP A 406 15.30 54.95 13.13
C ASP A 406 15.74 54.32 14.45
N ASN A 407 14.84 54.29 15.44
CA ASN A 407 15.10 53.60 16.71
C ASN A 407 15.25 52.08 16.52
N LEU A 408 14.47 51.45 15.64
CA LEU A 408 14.62 50.03 15.31
C LEU A 408 15.97 49.74 14.66
N ARG A 409 16.45 50.61 13.75
CA ARG A 409 17.79 50.49 13.13
C ARG A 409 18.89 50.64 14.17
N ALA A 410 18.80 51.66 15.02
CA ALA A 410 19.78 51.90 16.08
C ALA A 410 19.88 50.72 17.08
N GLU A 411 18.74 50.08 17.37
CA GLU A 411 18.65 48.99 18.35
C GLU A 411 18.57 47.59 17.70
N GLN A 412 18.84 47.46 16.39
CA GLN A 412 18.60 46.24 15.61
C GLN A 412 19.24 44.98 16.21
N ALA A 413 20.45 45.10 16.78
CA ALA A 413 21.15 43.99 17.41
C ALA A 413 20.38 43.39 18.60
N ALA A 414 19.72 44.23 19.40
CA ALA A 414 18.92 43.78 20.55
C ALA A 414 17.67 43.02 20.08
N TRP A 415 17.04 43.51 19.02
CA TRP A 415 15.82 42.96 18.42
C TRP A 415 16.05 41.69 17.58
N SER A 416 17.24 41.52 17.00
CA SER A 416 17.55 40.42 16.05
C SER A 416 18.23 39.20 16.71
N ARG A 417 18.66 39.31 17.97
CA ARG A 417 19.28 38.18 18.70
C ARG A 417 18.25 37.08 18.99
N GLY A 418 18.52 35.88 18.50
CA GLY A 418 17.67 34.70 18.73
C GLY A 418 17.27 33.94 17.47
N GLY A 419 17.68 34.40 16.28
CA GLY A 419 17.45 33.72 14.99
C GLY A 419 16.27 34.24 14.17
N PHE A 420 15.38 35.03 14.79
CA PHE A 420 14.28 35.78 14.16
C PHE A 420 14.22 37.19 14.74
N GLY A 421 13.78 38.15 13.93
CA GLY A 421 13.67 39.56 14.29
C GLY A 421 12.45 39.87 15.13
N LYS A 422 12.62 40.13 16.43
CA LYS A 422 11.51 40.52 17.31
C LYS A 422 10.96 41.93 17.03
N TYR A 423 11.67 42.73 16.22
CA TYR A 423 11.22 44.05 15.77
C TYR A 423 9.87 43.99 15.03
N VAL A 424 9.48 42.82 14.51
CA VAL A 424 8.16 42.61 13.89
C VAL A 424 7.01 42.83 14.86
N LEU A 425 7.25 42.86 16.18
CA LEU A 425 6.26 43.26 17.17
C LEU A 425 5.82 44.72 16.96
N VAL A 426 6.78 45.62 16.73
CA VAL A 426 6.53 47.05 16.48
C VAL A 426 5.87 47.23 15.11
N ILE A 427 6.34 46.50 14.09
CA ILE A 427 5.74 46.53 12.75
C ILE A 427 4.28 46.06 12.78
N ALA A 428 3.98 44.96 13.49
CA ALA A 428 2.62 44.45 13.63
C ALA A 428 1.69 45.48 14.28
N TYR A 429 2.17 46.24 15.28
CA TYR A 429 1.39 47.30 15.91
C TYR A 429 1.01 48.39 14.91
N HIS A 430 2.00 48.91 14.18
CA HIS A 430 1.80 50.00 13.23
C HIS A 430 1.01 49.58 11.99
N PHE A 431 1.08 48.31 11.59
CA PHE A 431 0.18 47.78 10.56
C PHE A 431 -1.29 47.83 11.02
N LEU A 432 -1.58 47.37 12.23
CA LEU A 432 -2.95 47.32 12.78
C LEU A 432 -3.53 48.70 13.09
N ARG A 433 -2.68 49.68 13.43
CA ARG A 433 -3.06 51.09 13.60
C ARG A 433 -2.86 51.93 12.33
N GLY A 434 -2.43 51.30 11.24
CA GLY A 434 -2.02 51.96 10.01
C GLY A 434 -3.15 52.13 8.98
N PRO A 435 -2.79 52.58 7.76
CA PRO A 435 -3.75 52.90 6.70
C PRO A 435 -4.68 51.74 6.31
N ALA A 436 -4.24 50.48 6.47
CA ALA A 436 -5.03 49.29 6.14
C ALA A 436 -6.34 49.16 6.95
N PHE A 437 -6.43 49.87 8.07
CA PHE A 437 -7.58 49.90 8.98
C PHE A 437 -8.11 51.33 9.22
N ALA A 438 -7.86 52.25 8.28
CA ALA A 438 -8.30 53.64 8.39
C ALA A 438 -9.84 53.79 8.42
N ASP A 439 -10.55 52.96 7.64
CA ASP A 439 -12.02 53.00 7.55
C ASP A 439 -12.69 52.37 8.78
N ARG A 440 -12.08 51.31 9.33
CA ARG A 440 -12.59 50.56 10.48
C ARG A 440 -11.42 50.05 11.33
N PRO A 441 -11.40 50.33 12.66
CA PRO A 441 -10.34 49.84 13.55
C PRO A 441 -10.22 48.31 13.53
N ALA A 442 -9.00 47.78 13.56
CA ALA A 442 -8.73 46.34 13.50
C ALA A 442 -9.44 45.54 14.61
N GLU A 443 -9.59 46.11 15.81
CA GLU A 443 -10.31 45.49 16.93
C GLU A 443 -11.82 45.36 16.72
N SER A 444 -12.38 46.05 15.73
CA SER A 444 -13.80 45.98 15.35
C SER A 444 -14.10 44.94 14.28
N LEU A 445 -13.07 44.27 13.76
CA LEU A 445 -13.17 43.27 12.69
C LEU A 445 -12.97 41.84 13.24
N PRO A 446 -13.55 40.83 12.56
CA PRO A 446 -13.23 39.43 12.82
C PRO A 446 -11.74 39.14 12.63
N ASP A 447 -11.20 38.19 13.40
CA ASP A 447 -9.78 37.81 13.37
C ASP A 447 -9.33 37.38 11.96
N ALA A 448 -10.20 36.66 11.23
CA ALA A 448 -9.92 36.20 9.87
C ALA A 448 -9.72 37.37 8.90
N GLU A 449 -10.60 38.38 8.94
CA GLU A 449 -10.53 39.55 8.04
C GLU A 449 -9.26 40.39 8.27
N VAL A 450 -8.85 40.53 9.54
CA VAL A 450 -7.60 41.23 9.90
C VAL A 450 -6.38 40.49 9.36
N LEU A 451 -6.37 39.15 9.47
CA LEU A 451 -5.28 38.33 8.96
C LEU A 451 -5.28 38.23 7.43
N ASP A 452 -6.44 38.21 6.77
CA ASP A 452 -6.53 38.23 5.31
C ASP A 452 -5.92 39.52 4.74
N LYS A 453 -6.27 40.69 5.32
CA LYS A 453 -5.64 41.97 4.94
C LYS A 453 -4.12 41.98 5.12
N LEU A 454 -3.63 41.43 6.24
CA LEU A 454 -2.18 41.30 6.48
C LEU A 454 -1.52 40.35 5.47
N HIS A 455 -2.19 39.22 5.20
CA HIS A 455 -1.70 38.20 4.29
C HIS A 455 -1.59 38.74 2.85
N GLU A 456 -2.63 39.42 2.35
CA GLU A 456 -2.62 40.08 1.03
C GLU A 456 -1.48 41.11 0.91
N HIS A 457 -1.29 41.97 1.92
CA HIS A 457 -0.21 42.96 1.95
C HIS A 457 1.17 42.30 1.88
N VAL A 458 1.37 41.21 2.62
CA VAL A 458 2.62 40.45 2.64
C VAL A 458 2.87 39.78 1.30
N LEU A 459 1.86 39.17 0.67
CA LEU A 459 2.01 38.56 -0.65
C LEU A 459 2.47 39.58 -1.69
N GLN A 460 1.86 40.78 -1.71
CA GLN A 460 2.27 41.87 -2.59
C GLN A 460 3.72 42.30 -2.35
N ALA A 461 4.18 42.32 -1.09
CA ALA A 461 5.58 42.61 -0.78
C ALA A 461 6.54 41.51 -1.28
N PHE A 462 6.12 40.24 -1.28
CA PHE A 462 6.93 39.12 -1.79
C PHE A 462 7.00 39.06 -3.33
N GLU A 463 6.10 39.71 -4.07
CA GLU A 463 6.18 39.78 -5.54
C GLU A 463 7.47 40.46 -6.03
N GLN A 464 8.10 41.28 -5.18
CA GLN A 464 9.35 41.96 -5.47
C GLN A 464 10.60 41.09 -5.24
N ILE A 465 10.44 39.89 -4.67
CA ILE A 465 11.53 38.97 -4.33
C ILE A 465 11.59 37.82 -5.34
N ASP A 466 12.79 37.48 -5.85
CA ASP A 466 13.01 36.22 -6.58
C ASP A 466 13.01 35.02 -5.61
N THR A 467 11.80 34.61 -5.23
CA THR A 467 11.58 33.48 -4.33
C THR A 467 12.04 32.15 -4.93
N ILE A 468 12.16 32.03 -6.26
CA ILE A 468 12.62 30.80 -6.94
C ILE A 468 14.11 30.60 -6.71
N ALA A 469 14.92 31.64 -6.93
CA ALA A 469 16.36 31.58 -6.65
C ALA A 469 16.63 31.32 -5.16
N GLY A 470 15.90 31.99 -4.27
CA GLY A 470 15.96 31.77 -2.83
C GLY A 470 15.69 30.32 -2.42
N ARG A 471 14.59 29.75 -2.91
CA ARG A 471 14.25 28.33 -2.66
C ARG A 471 15.33 27.38 -3.16
N ARG A 472 15.87 27.61 -4.36
CA ARG A 472 16.97 26.77 -4.90
C ARG A 472 18.20 26.83 -4.00
N ALA A 473 18.58 28.01 -3.52
CA ALA A 473 19.69 28.17 -2.58
C ALA A 473 19.42 27.46 -1.25
N ALA A 474 18.21 27.59 -0.69
CA ALA A 474 17.81 26.92 0.55
C ALA A 474 17.86 25.38 0.45
N LEU A 475 17.63 24.83 -0.75
CA LEU A 475 17.65 23.39 -1.03
C LEU A 475 19.02 22.85 -1.44
N ALA A 476 19.99 23.70 -1.80
CA ALA A 476 21.31 23.27 -2.29
C ALA A 476 22.02 22.34 -1.29
N ASP A 477 21.94 22.68 0.00
CA ASP A 477 22.52 21.89 1.10
C ASP A 477 21.86 20.51 1.27
N LEU A 478 20.64 20.30 0.74
CA LEU A 478 19.96 19.00 0.78
C LEU A 478 20.52 18.03 -0.24
N GLY A 479 21.21 18.52 -1.29
CA GLY A 479 21.88 17.67 -2.27
C GLY A 479 20.97 16.77 -3.10
N PHE A 480 19.66 17.05 -3.18
CA PHE A 480 18.69 16.18 -3.86
C PHE A 480 19.05 15.86 -5.31
N ARG A 481 19.40 16.88 -6.10
CA ARG A 481 19.79 16.71 -7.51
C ARG A 481 21.08 15.89 -7.66
N PRO A 482 22.25 16.35 -7.17
CA PRO A 482 23.52 15.66 -7.43
C PRO A 482 23.53 14.22 -6.89
N ASP A 483 22.84 13.98 -5.77
CA ASP A 483 22.73 12.65 -5.17
C ASP A 483 21.79 11.73 -5.94
N LEU A 484 20.69 12.24 -6.50
CA LEU A 484 19.78 11.46 -7.34
C LEU A 484 20.41 11.15 -8.70
N GLU A 485 21.17 12.08 -9.29
CA GLU A 485 21.94 11.83 -10.52
C GLU A 485 22.96 10.69 -10.31
N ALA A 486 23.72 10.73 -9.21
CA ALA A 486 24.63 9.66 -8.84
C ALA A 486 23.92 8.32 -8.62
N TYR A 487 22.79 8.35 -7.91
CA TYR A 487 21.97 7.15 -7.66
C TYR A 487 21.47 6.51 -8.96
N LEU A 488 20.95 7.30 -9.91
CA LEU A 488 20.46 6.78 -11.19
C LEU A 488 21.61 6.30 -12.09
N ALA A 489 22.77 6.96 -12.06
CA ALA A 489 23.95 6.51 -12.79
C ALA A 489 24.40 5.09 -12.38
N GLU A 490 24.19 4.74 -11.11
CA GLU A 490 24.46 3.41 -10.55
C GLU A 490 23.30 2.42 -10.77
N ASN A 491 22.06 2.82 -10.48
CA ASN A 491 20.94 1.88 -10.29
C ASN A 491 19.97 1.79 -11.48
N LEU A 492 20.01 2.73 -12.44
CA LEU A 492 19.17 2.67 -13.64
C LEU A 492 19.85 1.85 -14.74
N LEU A 493 19.31 0.67 -15.00
CA LEU A 493 19.72 -0.21 -16.09
C LEU A 493 18.83 0.03 -17.32
N LEU A 494 19.45 0.10 -18.49
CA LEU A 494 18.80 0.20 -19.80
C LEU A 494 19.34 -0.92 -20.68
N SER A 495 18.47 -1.75 -21.27
CA SER A 495 18.88 -2.96 -21.98
C SER A 495 19.78 -2.70 -23.20
N TRP A 496 19.73 -1.50 -23.77
CA TRP A 496 20.55 -1.07 -24.91
C TRP A 496 21.76 -0.21 -24.53
N ALA A 497 21.87 0.23 -23.27
CA ALA A 497 22.91 1.13 -22.78
C ALA A 497 23.39 0.70 -21.40
N VAL A 498 23.98 -0.51 -21.34
CA VAL A 498 24.51 -1.12 -20.11
C VAL A 498 25.79 -0.40 -19.70
N GLY A 499 25.62 0.78 -19.09
CA GLY A 499 26.71 1.65 -18.62
C GLY A 499 26.68 1.90 -17.11
N ALA A 500 25.97 1.07 -16.35
CA ALA A 500 25.94 1.20 -14.89
C ALA A 500 27.36 1.16 -14.34
N ARG A 501 27.74 2.19 -13.57
CA ARG A 501 29.02 2.26 -12.87
C ARG A 501 28.75 1.83 -11.43
N PRO A 502 28.81 0.54 -11.09
CA PRO A 502 28.71 0.13 -9.69
C PRO A 502 29.83 0.84 -8.92
N GLU A 503 29.51 1.48 -7.79
CA GLU A 503 30.57 1.88 -6.86
C GLU A 503 31.34 0.62 -6.44
N GLY A 504 32.67 0.74 -6.33
CA GLY A 504 33.52 -0.37 -5.89
C GLY A 504 33.06 -0.93 -4.54
N ASP A 505 33.34 -2.23 -4.33
CA ASP A 505 32.92 -3.07 -3.20
C ASP A 505 32.36 -2.32 -1.96
N VAL A 506 31.03 -2.15 -1.94
CA VAL A 506 30.26 -1.54 -0.85
C VAL A 506 30.50 -2.29 0.47
N LEU A 507 30.78 -3.60 0.42
CA LEU A 507 31.07 -4.41 1.60
C LEU A 507 32.43 -4.04 2.19
N ALA A 508 33.44 -3.78 1.36
CA ALA A 508 34.75 -3.30 1.82
C ALA A 508 34.64 -1.92 2.49
N ALA A 509 33.81 -1.01 1.96
CA ALA A 509 33.53 0.27 2.62
C ALA A 509 32.76 0.10 3.94
N TYR A 510 31.82 -0.85 3.99
CA TYR A 510 31.03 -1.18 5.17
C TYR A 510 31.86 -1.83 6.29
N ALA A 511 32.83 -2.67 5.94
CA ALA A 511 33.67 -3.47 6.84
C ALA A 511 34.90 -2.71 7.40
N ARG A 512 35.19 -1.49 6.92
CA ARG A 512 36.33 -0.69 7.41
C ARG A 512 36.22 -0.38 8.92
N PRO A 513 37.26 -0.69 9.73
CA PRO A 513 37.28 -0.35 11.15
C PRO A 513 37.18 1.16 11.38
N LYS A 514 36.34 1.59 12.34
CA LYS A 514 36.20 3.01 12.68
C LYS A 514 37.50 3.56 13.24
N ARG A 515 38.11 4.54 12.57
CA ARG A 515 39.15 5.41 13.16
C ARG A 515 38.47 6.59 13.86
N LYS A 516 38.96 6.99 15.05
CA LYS A 516 38.48 8.21 15.75
C LYS A 516 38.55 9.40 14.77
N GLY A 517 37.42 10.07 14.54
CA GLY A 517 37.35 11.27 13.70
C GLY A 517 36.97 11.08 12.22
N HIS A 518 36.90 9.85 11.71
CA HIS A 518 36.43 9.56 10.35
C HIS A 518 35.26 8.57 10.37
N SER A 519 34.06 9.05 10.69
CA SER A 519 32.85 8.33 10.29
C SER A 519 32.58 8.66 8.82
N ILE A 520 32.68 7.65 7.95
CA ILE A 520 32.05 7.71 6.63
C ILE A 520 30.59 8.13 6.85
N LYS A 521 30.15 9.22 6.21
CA LYS A 521 28.76 9.70 6.30
C LYS A 521 27.84 8.70 5.60
N LEU A 522 27.35 7.74 6.37
CA LEU A 522 26.48 6.65 5.91
C LEU A 522 25.02 6.97 6.24
N CYS A 523 24.11 6.69 5.31
CA CYS A 523 22.69 6.71 5.60
C CYS A 523 22.31 5.60 6.59
N SER A 524 21.56 5.95 7.63
CA SER A 524 21.11 5.03 8.68
C SER A 524 20.01 4.06 8.22
N LEU A 525 19.36 4.35 7.09
CA LEU A 525 18.27 3.57 6.53
C LEU A 525 18.71 2.57 5.46
N CYS A 526 19.34 3.06 4.40
CA CYS A 526 19.72 2.25 3.24
C CYS A 526 21.22 1.94 3.16
N ASN A 527 22.01 2.38 4.14
CA ASN A 527 23.46 2.21 4.16
C ASN A 527 24.21 2.79 2.95
N ARG A 528 23.59 3.66 2.12
CA ARG A 528 24.32 4.35 1.04
C ARG A 528 25.20 5.47 1.60
N THR A 529 26.35 5.67 0.99
CA THR A 529 27.25 6.81 1.22
C THR A 529 26.90 7.98 0.33
N SER A 530 26.98 9.20 0.85
CA SER A 530 26.85 10.42 0.05
C SER A 530 27.45 11.62 0.80
N PRO A 531 28.08 12.59 0.09
CA PRO A 531 28.62 13.79 0.73
C PRO A 531 27.53 14.66 1.40
N TYR A 532 26.30 14.54 0.92
CA TYR A 532 25.11 15.27 1.38
C TYR A 532 24.35 14.56 2.51
N VAL A 533 24.90 13.46 3.03
CA VAL A 533 24.31 12.79 4.19
C VAL A 533 24.34 13.72 5.40
N GLN A 534 23.15 13.94 5.99
CA GLN A 534 22.96 14.91 7.06
C GLN A 534 21.96 14.43 8.12
N PRO A 535 22.06 14.94 9.37
CA PRO A 535 21.11 14.62 10.42
C PRO A 535 19.72 15.18 10.11
N LEU A 536 18.72 14.32 10.01
CA LEU A 536 17.34 14.73 9.73
C LEU A 536 16.47 14.72 11.01
N ARG A 537 15.55 15.69 11.14
CA ARG A 537 14.61 15.81 12.27
C ARG A 537 13.29 15.05 12.02
N ALA A 538 12.59 14.76 13.11
CA ALA A 538 11.32 14.02 13.22
C ALA A 538 10.13 14.59 12.41
N GLY A 539 10.30 15.63 11.60
CA GLY A 539 9.22 16.15 10.77
C GLY A 539 8.89 15.22 9.62
N ILE A 540 9.86 14.49 9.04
CA ILE A 540 9.65 13.62 7.87
C ILE A 540 9.40 12.16 8.27
N LEU A 541 9.83 11.80 9.48
CA LEU A 541 9.69 10.50 10.09
C LEU A 541 8.78 10.60 11.30
N ASP A 542 7.73 9.80 11.26
CA ASP A 542 7.00 9.39 12.45
C ASP A 542 8.02 8.67 13.40
N ASP A 543 7.98 8.95 14.71
CA ASP A 543 9.07 8.82 15.71
C ASP A 543 9.94 7.54 15.72
N GLU A 544 9.54 6.44 15.06
CA GLU A 544 10.29 5.19 14.98
C GLU A 544 11.57 5.28 14.11
N GLY A 545 11.62 6.18 13.13
CA GLY A 545 12.78 6.27 12.23
C GLY A 545 14.06 6.83 12.87
N ARG A 546 13.98 7.42 14.07
CA ARG A 546 15.16 7.82 14.87
C ARG A 546 15.72 6.66 15.69
N ILE A 547 14.88 5.68 16.01
CA ILE A 547 15.19 4.51 16.83
C ILE A 547 15.83 3.41 15.97
N PHE A 548 15.38 3.26 14.73
CA PHE A 548 15.93 2.31 13.78
C PHE A 548 17.35 2.68 13.31
N SER A 549 18.25 1.70 13.35
CA SER A 549 19.59 1.79 12.78
C SER A 549 20.06 0.39 12.38
N ASN A 550 20.52 0.21 11.15
CA ASN A 550 21.12 -1.06 10.72
C ASN A 550 22.47 -1.38 11.42
N ARG A 551 22.98 -0.47 12.27
CA ARG A 551 24.34 -0.55 12.88
C ARG A 551 24.37 -0.46 14.39
N VAL A 552 23.30 0.00 15.02
CA VAL A 552 23.19 0.11 16.48
C VAL A 552 22.02 -0.75 16.86
N LEU A 553 22.18 -1.62 17.86
CA LEU A 553 21.05 -2.38 18.40
C LEU A 553 19.88 -1.42 18.65
N PRO A 554 18.65 -1.80 18.28
CA PRO A 554 17.48 -0.98 18.55
C PRO A 554 17.49 -0.54 20.02
N ALA A 555 17.48 0.76 20.25
CA ALA A 555 17.38 1.31 21.60
C ALA A 555 15.90 1.44 21.96
N SER A 556 15.54 1.29 23.23
CA SER A 556 14.16 1.54 23.68
C SER A 556 13.76 3.01 23.53
N GLU A 557 14.74 3.91 23.46
CA GLU A 557 14.56 5.35 23.29
C GLU A 557 15.41 5.87 22.12
N ALA A 558 14.89 6.87 21.41
CA ALA A 558 15.64 7.54 20.36
C ALA A 558 16.89 8.22 20.96
N PRO A 559 18.09 8.04 20.40
CA PRO A 559 19.27 8.74 20.87
C PRO A 559 19.09 10.26 20.79
N ASN A 560 19.78 11.00 21.67
CA ASN A 560 19.73 12.47 21.70
C ASN A 560 20.15 13.13 20.36
N GLU A 561 20.92 12.42 19.53
CA GLU A 561 21.39 12.88 18.22
C GLU A 561 20.53 12.34 17.07
N ASN A 562 20.27 13.18 16.07
CA ASN A 562 19.54 12.82 14.86
C ASN A 562 20.33 11.80 14.01
N ARG A 563 19.62 10.83 13.44
CA ARG A 563 20.19 9.85 12.53
C ARG A 563 20.57 10.51 11.20
N LEU A 564 21.67 10.04 10.61
CA LEU A 564 22.19 10.52 9.34
C LEU A 564 21.44 9.90 8.16
N TRP A 565 20.97 10.71 7.22
CA TRP A 565 20.14 10.30 6.10
C TRP A 565 20.71 10.78 4.77
N CYS A 566 20.60 9.96 3.72
CA CYS A 566 20.97 10.39 2.36
C CYS A 566 19.81 11.12 1.67
N PRO A 567 20.10 11.99 0.69
CA PRO A 567 19.07 12.74 -0.05
C PRO A 567 18.04 11.85 -0.77
N VAL A 568 18.41 10.72 -1.37
CA VAL A 568 17.43 9.76 -1.97
C VAL A 568 16.42 9.22 -0.94
N CYS A 569 16.88 8.79 0.25
CA CYS A 569 15.98 8.36 1.32
C CYS A 569 15.07 9.52 1.76
N HIS A 570 15.63 10.72 1.85
CA HIS A 570 14.87 11.92 2.20
C HIS A 570 13.77 12.20 1.16
N LEU A 571 14.07 12.14 -0.15
CA LEU A 571 13.09 12.29 -1.22
C LEU A 571 11.97 11.25 -1.14
N GLU A 572 12.27 9.97 -0.91
CA GLU A 572 11.26 8.92 -0.76
C GLU A 572 10.18 9.29 0.28
N PHE A 573 10.59 9.80 1.44
CA PHE A 573 9.63 10.16 2.48
C PHE A 573 8.89 11.46 2.20
N VAL A 574 9.53 12.43 1.53
CA VAL A 574 8.82 13.62 1.03
C VAL A 574 7.73 13.18 0.05
N PHE A 575 8.06 12.30 -0.90
CA PHE A 575 7.09 11.76 -1.86
C PHE A 575 5.97 10.97 -1.18
N ARG A 576 6.26 10.13 -0.17
CA ARG A 576 5.22 9.43 0.61
C ARG A 576 4.20 10.38 1.18
N LYS A 577 4.65 11.48 1.78
CA LYS A 577 3.74 12.50 2.29
C LYS A 577 2.93 13.13 1.17
N LEU A 578 3.57 13.49 0.04
CA LEU A 578 2.89 14.11 -1.11
C LEU A 578 1.80 13.24 -1.73
N VAL A 579 1.89 11.91 -1.60
CA VAL A 579 0.87 10.98 -2.07
C VAL A 579 -0.14 10.57 -1.00
N GLY A 580 -0.17 11.26 0.15
CA GLY A 580 -1.13 11.01 1.24
C GLY A 580 -0.75 9.85 2.16
N LEU A 581 0.49 9.36 2.10
CA LEU A 581 1.03 8.31 2.96
C LEU A 581 1.89 8.89 4.10
N GLY A 582 1.65 10.12 4.55
CA GLY A 582 2.14 10.61 5.84
C GLY A 582 1.21 10.21 6.98
N LEU A 583 1.64 10.33 8.25
CA LEU A 583 0.67 10.30 9.35
C LEU A 583 -0.21 11.56 9.34
N PRO A 584 -1.50 11.43 9.71
CA PRO A 584 -2.42 12.55 9.74
C PRO A 584 -2.07 13.55 10.86
N ALA A 585 -2.52 14.80 10.68
CA ALA A 585 -2.37 15.84 11.70
C ALA A 585 -3.01 15.42 13.04
N GLY A 586 -2.25 15.55 14.13
CA GLY A 586 -2.71 15.18 15.47
C GLY A 586 -2.43 13.73 15.89
N ALA A 587 -1.79 12.92 15.04
CA ALA A 587 -1.28 11.61 15.44
C ALA A 587 -0.16 11.74 16.48
N ASP A 588 -0.21 10.93 17.55
CA ASP A 588 0.88 10.80 18.51
C ASP A 588 1.89 9.80 17.93
N TYR A 589 3.01 10.33 17.45
CA TYR A 589 4.09 9.59 16.80
C TYR A 589 4.67 8.46 17.67
N ARG A 590 4.60 8.57 19.01
CA ARG A 590 5.13 7.54 19.91
C ARG A 590 4.18 6.37 20.12
N LYS A 591 2.90 6.55 19.79
CA LYS A 591 1.87 5.58 20.11
C LYS A 591 1.17 5.02 18.88
N THR A 592 1.27 5.70 17.75
CA THR A 592 0.69 5.28 16.48
C THR A 592 1.57 4.20 15.86
N ARG A 593 1.01 3.01 15.65
CA ARG A 593 1.69 1.92 14.92
C ARG A 593 1.27 1.99 13.46
N ARG A 594 2.17 1.54 12.57
CA ARG A 594 1.95 1.60 11.13
C ARG A 594 2.42 0.33 10.44
N LEU A 595 1.65 -0.12 9.44
CA LEU A 595 2.04 -1.16 8.50
C LEU A 595 1.97 -0.63 7.08
N TYR A 596 2.90 -1.11 6.25
CA TYR A 596 2.95 -0.88 4.82
C TYR A 596 2.56 -2.17 4.10
N LEU A 597 1.59 -2.07 3.21
CA LEU A 597 1.08 -3.14 2.37
C LEU A 597 1.46 -2.79 0.92
N TYR A 598 2.48 -3.45 0.39
CA TYR A 598 2.88 -3.32 -1.02
C TYR A 598 2.03 -4.27 -1.85
N LEU A 599 1.24 -3.71 -2.75
CA LEU A 599 0.46 -4.43 -3.76
C LEU A 599 1.30 -4.54 -5.01
N LEU A 600 1.90 -5.72 -5.18
CA LEU A 600 2.82 -6.03 -6.24
C LEU A 600 2.10 -6.79 -7.35
N PRO A 601 2.45 -6.54 -8.63
CA PRO A 601 1.97 -7.38 -9.71
C PRO A 601 2.41 -8.82 -9.45
N THR A 602 1.55 -9.76 -9.82
CA THR A 602 1.89 -11.18 -9.73
C THR A 602 3.08 -11.51 -10.63
N PHE A 603 3.13 -10.92 -11.83
CA PHE A 603 4.31 -10.85 -12.68
C PHE A 603 4.50 -9.44 -13.27
N SER A 604 3.49 -8.90 -13.93
CA SER A 604 3.48 -7.52 -14.42
C SER A 604 2.07 -6.93 -14.41
N PHE A 605 1.98 -5.61 -14.45
CA PHE A 605 0.79 -4.85 -14.81
C PHE A 605 0.88 -4.35 -16.26
N THR A 606 -0.23 -3.83 -16.74
CA THR A 606 -0.38 -3.10 -17.99
C THR A 606 -1.25 -1.87 -17.74
N PRO A 607 -1.30 -0.88 -18.64
CA PRO A 607 -2.17 0.27 -18.46
C PRO A 607 -3.65 -0.05 -18.29
N GLU A 608 -4.10 -1.15 -18.91
CA GLU A 608 -5.45 -1.70 -18.83
C GLU A 608 -5.81 -2.19 -17.42
N HIS A 609 -4.82 -2.54 -16.58
CA HIS A 609 -5.06 -2.90 -15.18
C HIS A 609 -5.65 -1.75 -14.37
N VAL A 610 -5.42 -0.49 -14.76
CA VAL A 610 -6.06 0.65 -14.08
C VAL A 610 -7.57 0.58 -14.20
N MET A 611 -8.13 0.07 -15.31
CA MET A 611 -9.58 -0.11 -15.44
C MET A 611 -10.09 -1.17 -14.45
N LEU A 612 -9.39 -2.30 -14.34
CA LEU A 612 -9.74 -3.36 -13.40
C LEU A 612 -9.64 -2.90 -11.95
N PHE A 613 -8.56 -2.18 -11.61
CA PHE A 613 -8.31 -1.72 -10.25
C PHE A 613 -9.06 -0.45 -9.86
N ALA A 614 -9.55 0.34 -10.81
CA ALA A 614 -10.29 1.57 -10.51
C ALA A 614 -11.44 1.30 -9.54
N ASN A 615 -12.23 0.25 -9.78
CA ASN A 615 -13.32 -0.13 -8.88
C ASN A 615 -12.83 -0.80 -7.59
N ALA A 616 -11.80 -1.67 -7.68
CA ALA A 616 -11.28 -2.40 -6.53
C ALA A 616 -10.57 -1.51 -5.49
N LEU A 617 -9.90 -0.45 -5.94
CA LEU A 617 -9.06 0.40 -5.10
C LEU A 617 -9.64 1.79 -4.82
N LYS A 618 -10.75 2.19 -5.46
CA LYS A 618 -11.37 3.53 -5.27
C LYS A 618 -11.53 3.92 -3.81
N ASP A 619 -12.06 3.01 -2.99
CA ASP A 619 -12.41 3.32 -1.60
C ASP A 619 -11.14 3.45 -0.73
N PHE A 620 -10.03 2.82 -1.13
CA PHE A 620 -8.73 2.99 -0.48
C PHE A 620 -8.06 4.32 -0.83
N HIS A 621 -8.45 5.02 -1.90
CA HIS A 621 -7.94 6.38 -2.17
C HIS A 621 -8.53 7.45 -1.24
N HIS A 622 -9.58 7.08 -0.51
CA HIS A 622 -10.11 7.78 0.64
C HIS A 622 -9.55 7.19 1.93
N LEU A 623 -9.61 7.97 3.00
CA LEU A 623 -9.29 7.48 4.33
C LEU A 623 -10.40 6.55 4.81
N THR A 624 -10.19 5.23 4.76
CA THR A 624 -11.20 4.20 5.09
C THR A 624 -10.70 3.28 6.21
N SER A 625 -11.51 2.31 6.65
CA SER A 625 -11.14 1.25 7.61
C SER A 625 -11.82 -0.06 7.25
N LEU A 626 -11.28 -1.18 7.75
CA LEU A 626 -11.91 -2.50 7.64
C LEU A 626 -12.49 -2.89 8.99
N PRO A 627 -13.80 -2.72 9.21
CA PRO A 627 -14.42 -2.99 10.49
C PRO A 627 -14.42 -4.49 10.76
N ILE A 628 -13.77 -4.86 11.86
CA ILE A 628 -13.65 -6.25 12.33
C ILE A 628 -14.74 -6.65 13.33
N GLN A 629 -15.59 -5.70 13.74
CA GLN A 629 -16.70 -5.89 14.69
C GLN A 629 -18.02 -5.46 14.07
N ASP A 630 -19.13 -5.93 14.63
CA ASP A 630 -20.47 -5.46 14.30
C ASP A 630 -20.83 -4.20 15.11
N TYR A 631 -21.26 -3.15 14.41
CA TYR A 631 -21.70 -1.90 15.06
C TYR A 631 -23.22 -1.84 15.31
N GLY A 632 -23.93 -2.91 14.99
CA GLY A 632 -25.37 -3.02 15.12
C GLY A 632 -25.88 -4.41 14.78
N LYS A 633 -27.18 -4.63 14.98
CA LYS A 633 -27.83 -5.94 14.72
C LYS A 633 -28.34 -6.09 13.29
N GLN A 634 -28.44 -4.98 12.55
CA GLN A 634 -28.87 -4.97 11.17
C GLN A 634 -27.71 -5.41 10.27
N GLU A 635 -28.05 -6.04 9.15
CA GLU A 635 -27.08 -6.54 8.18
C GLU A 635 -26.13 -5.44 7.71
N GLU A 636 -26.63 -4.21 7.49
CA GLU A 636 -25.76 -3.10 7.09
C GLU A 636 -24.68 -2.81 8.13
N ALA A 637 -24.93 -3.06 9.41
CA ALA A 637 -24.00 -2.77 10.50
C ALA A 637 -22.96 -3.88 10.78
N TRP A 638 -23.02 -5.00 10.05
CA TRP A 638 -22.09 -6.11 10.21
C TRP A 638 -20.67 -5.77 9.71
N GLY A 639 -19.68 -6.21 10.48
CA GLY A 639 -18.28 -6.19 10.11
C GLY A 639 -17.97 -7.18 8.98
N VAL A 640 -16.80 -7.03 8.37
CA VAL A 640 -16.38 -7.91 7.26
C VAL A 640 -16.22 -9.38 7.69
N PRO A 641 -15.69 -9.71 8.89
CA PRO A 641 -15.64 -11.10 9.37
C PRO A 641 -16.99 -11.80 9.43
N HIS A 642 -18.03 -11.11 9.90
CA HIS A 642 -19.38 -11.66 10.00
C HIS A 642 -19.93 -11.98 8.61
N ARG A 643 -19.83 -11.02 7.68
CA ARG A 643 -20.28 -11.18 6.28
C ARG A 643 -19.62 -12.37 5.61
N TRP A 644 -18.31 -12.53 5.81
CA TRP A 644 -17.60 -13.70 5.30
C TRP A 644 -18.15 -15.00 5.87
N LEU A 645 -18.34 -15.13 7.19
CA LEU A 645 -18.80 -16.39 7.79
C LEU A 645 -20.23 -16.77 7.40
N VAL A 646 -21.08 -15.80 7.08
CA VAL A 646 -22.45 -16.06 6.60
C VAL A 646 -22.43 -16.57 5.16
N ARG A 647 -21.61 -15.96 4.28
CA ARG A 647 -21.61 -16.25 2.84
C ARG A 647 -20.63 -17.36 2.45
N ARG A 648 -19.39 -17.29 2.94
CA ARG A 648 -18.25 -18.19 2.66
C ARG A 648 -17.99 -18.46 1.16
N GLU A 649 -18.37 -17.52 0.31
CA GLU A 649 -18.14 -17.56 -1.13
C GLU A 649 -17.46 -16.25 -1.55
N LEU A 650 -16.29 -16.38 -2.17
CA LEU A 650 -15.52 -15.25 -2.68
C LEU A 650 -15.95 -14.95 -4.12
N ASP A 651 -17.05 -14.24 -4.29
CA ASP A 651 -17.65 -13.94 -5.59
C ASP A 651 -17.85 -12.42 -5.78
N PRO A 652 -18.28 -11.96 -6.97
CA PRO A 652 -18.48 -10.53 -7.22
C PRO A 652 -19.44 -9.85 -6.26
N GLU A 653 -20.46 -10.55 -5.77
CA GLU A 653 -21.43 -9.98 -4.82
C GLU A 653 -20.77 -9.72 -3.47
N TRP A 654 -20.01 -10.69 -2.95
CA TRP A 654 -19.26 -10.49 -1.71
C TRP A 654 -18.24 -9.35 -1.84
N MET A 655 -17.52 -9.27 -2.98
CA MET A 655 -16.59 -8.18 -3.23
C MET A 655 -17.28 -6.82 -3.22
N GLN A 656 -18.49 -6.74 -3.78
CA GLN A 656 -19.31 -5.52 -3.76
C GLN A 656 -19.75 -5.15 -2.34
N GLU A 657 -20.16 -6.12 -1.52
CA GLU A 657 -20.49 -5.89 -0.10
C GLU A 657 -19.31 -5.30 0.68
N VAL A 658 -18.10 -5.84 0.47
CA VAL A 658 -16.88 -5.33 1.12
C VAL A 658 -16.57 -3.90 0.66
N GLN A 659 -16.71 -3.60 -0.63
CA GLN A 659 -16.55 -2.23 -1.15
C GLN A 659 -17.56 -1.26 -0.52
N ASP A 660 -18.81 -1.69 -0.35
CA ASP A 660 -19.83 -0.86 0.29
C ASP A 660 -19.56 -0.64 1.78
N VAL A 661 -18.93 -1.60 2.46
CA VAL A 661 -18.41 -1.39 3.83
C VAL A 661 -17.30 -0.33 3.84
N LEU A 662 -16.31 -0.45 2.95
CA LEU A 662 -15.18 0.50 2.85
C LEU A 662 -15.67 1.92 2.56
N ARG A 663 -16.64 2.09 1.66
CA ARG A 663 -17.23 3.39 1.32
C ARG A 663 -17.88 4.05 2.53
N ARG A 664 -18.72 3.30 3.26
CA ARG A 664 -19.42 3.81 4.44
C ARG A 664 -18.45 4.16 5.58
N GLN A 665 -17.37 3.40 5.73
CA GLN A 665 -16.31 3.75 6.69
C GLN A 665 -15.57 5.02 6.30
N ALA A 666 -15.30 5.23 5.01
CA ALA A 666 -14.69 6.48 4.54
C ALA A 666 -15.58 7.69 4.85
N GLU A 667 -16.89 7.58 4.61
CA GLU A 667 -17.87 8.62 4.96
C GLU A 667 -17.95 8.87 6.47
N TRP A 668 -17.93 7.81 7.28
CA TRP A 668 -17.95 7.90 8.74
C TRP A 668 -16.69 8.57 9.28
N ILE A 669 -15.51 8.20 8.79
CA ILE A 669 -14.23 8.79 9.20
C ILE A 669 -14.18 10.28 8.82
N ALA A 670 -14.69 10.66 7.65
CA ALA A 670 -14.77 12.05 7.23
C ALA A 670 -15.62 12.90 8.19
N GLN A 671 -16.67 12.32 8.80
CA GLN A 671 -17.57 13.03 9.72
C GLN A 671 -17.14 13.00 11.18
N LYS A 672 -16.68 11.85 11.68
CA LYS A 672 -16.42 11.59 13.11
C LYS A 672 -14.94 11.61 13.47
N GLY A 673 -14.06 11.70 12.46
CA GLY A 673 -12.62 11.58 12.59
C GLY A 673 -12.15 10.13 12.58
N TRP A 674 -10.84 9.95 12.73
CA TRP A 674 -10.17 8.67 12.56
C TRP A 674 -9.87 7.98 13.90
N SER A 675 -9.98 6.65 13.89
CA SER A 675 -9.55 5.74 14.97
C SER A 675 -8.55 4.73 14.43
N GLU A 676 -8.87 4.06 13.34
CA GLU A 676 -8.01 3.18 12.57
C GLU A 676 -8.25 3.45 11.09
N CYS A 677 -7.19 3.40 10.29
CA CYS A 677 -7.28 3.83 8.90
C CYS A 677 -6.41 3.01 7.97
N LEU A 678 -6.91 2.89 6.74
CA LEU A 678 -6.26 2.39 5.55
C LEU A 678 -6.32 3.50 4.50
N THR A 679 -5.19 3.73 3.82
CA THR A 679 -5.16 4.58 2.62
C THR A 679 -4.16 4.06 1.62
N ALA A 680 -4.54 4.05 0.35
CA ALA A 680 -3.67 3.87 -0.80
C ALA A 680 -3.01 5.21 -1.16
N GLY A 681 -1.73 5.15 -1.53
CA GLY A 681 -1.02 6.31 -2.07
C GLY A 681 -1.67 6.78 -3.37
N ARG A 682 -1.81 8.09 -3.53
CA ARG A 682 -2.32 8.71 -4.76
C ARG A 682 -1.18 8.87 -5.76
N PHE A 683 -0.99 7.84 -6.58
CA PHE A 683 -0.01 7.87 -7.66
C PHE A 683 -0.59 8.58 -8.88
N ARG A 684 0.23 9.41 -9.54
CA ARG A 684 -0.09 9.95 -10.86
C ARG A 684 0.41 8.99 -11.94
N GLY A 685 -0.39 8.77 -12.98
CA GLY A 685 -0.04 7.87 -14.08
C GLY A 685 -0.11 6.38 -13.69
N GLN A 686 0.55 5.54 -14.48
CA GLN A 686 0.55 4.09 -14.33
C GLN A 686 1.56 3.63 -13.28
N PRO A 687 1.13 3.08 -12.13
CA PRO A 687 2.06 2.62 -11.09
C PRO A 687 2.57 1.20 -11.38
N HIS A 688 3.83 0.93 -11.04
CA HIS A 688 4.42 -0.41 -11.11
C HIS A 688 4.00 -1.29 -9.92
N TYR A 689 3.53 -0.67 -8.85
CA TYR A 689 2.93 -1.28 -7.68
C TYR A 689 2.15 -0.23 -6.88
N TYR A 690 1.18 -0.67 -6.09
CA TYR A 690 0.44 0.21 -5.17
C TYR A 690 1.00 0.09 -3.76
N LEU A 691 0.91 1.17 -2.99
CA LEU A 691 1.31 1.18 -1.59
C LEU A 691 0.12 1.62 -0.75
N ILE A 692 -0.35 0.72 0.10
CA ILE A 692 -1.39 0.98 1.09
C ILE A 692 -0.72 1.06 2.45
N THR A 693 -1.16 2.00 3.28
CA THR A 693 -0.72 2.04 4.67
C THR A 693 -1.89 1.85 5.60
N TYR A 694 -1.66 1.02 6.62
CA TYR A 694 -2.55 0.86 7.77
C TYR A 694 -1.95 1.60 8.96
N TRP A 695 -2.76 2.32 9.72
CA TRP A 695 -2.35 2.90 11.00
C TRP A 695 -3.51 3.00 11.97
N ASN A 696 -3.18 3.16 13.24
CA ASN A 696 -4.16 3.29 14.32
C ASN A 696 -3.87 4.50 15.22
N ARG A 697 -4.90 5.08 15.81
CA ARG A 697 -4.78 6.12 16.82
C ARG A 697 -4.25 5.45 18.07
N GLY A 698 -3.01 5.78 18.43
CA GLY A 698 -2.21 5.18 19.50
C GLY A 698 -2.75 5.23 20.93
N GLN A 699 -4.02 4.92 21.16
CA GLN A 699 -4.55 4.65 22.47
C GLN A 699 -4.79 3.13 22.56
N GLU A 700 -3.80 2.42 23.11
CA GLU A 700 -3.90 1.04 23.62
C GLU A 700 -3.74 -0.18 22.70
N SER A 701 -3.58 -0.05 21.37
CA SER A 701 -3.42 -1.27 20.53
C SER A 701 -2.07 -1.95 20.67
N THR A 702 -2.09 -3.28 20.71
CA THR A 702 -0.87 -4.11 20.75
C THR A 702 -0.28 -4.32 19.35
N ARG A 703 1.00 -4.71 19.27
CA ARG A 703 1.62 -5.09 17.98
C ARG A 703 0.85 -6.23 17.31
N THR A 704 0.44 -7.24 18.08
CA THR A 704 -0.35 -8.38 17.59
C THR A 704 -1.68 -7.95 16.99
N GLU A 705 -2.41 -7.04 17.65
CA GLU A 705 -3.68 -6.50 17.13
C GLU A 705 -3.50 -5.80 15.79
N VAL A 706 -2.50 -4.93 15.68
CA VAL A 706 -2.21 -4.19 14.44
C VAL A 706 -1.84 -5.13 13.30
N TRP A 707 -1.01 -6.15 13.58
CA TRP A 707 -0.67 -7.17 12.58
C TRP A 707 -1.85 -8.08 12.23
N ALA A 708 -2.73 -8.43 13.16
CA ALA A 708 -3.92 -9.22 12.86
C ALA A 708 -4.88 -8.46 11.92
N LYS A 709 -5.08 -7.16 12.16
CA LYS A 709 -5.86 -6.28 11.27
C LYS A 709 -5.17 -6.08 9.92
N GLY A 710 -3.85 -5.86 9.92
CA GLY A 710 -3.06 -5.74 8.69
C GLY A 710 -3.04 -7.01 7.83
N LEU A 711 -2.96 -8.19 8.47
CA LEU A 711 -3.09 -9.50 7.81
C LEU A 711 -4.47 -9.65 7.18
N PHE A 712 -5.52 -9.36 7.94
CA PHE A 712 -6.89 -9.42 7.43
C PHE A 712 -7.07 -8.48 6.22
N ALA A 713 -6.59 -7.24 6.32
CA ALA A 713 -6.59 -6.30 5.20
C ALA A 713 -5.84 -6.85 3.98
N ALA A 714 -4.66 -7.45 4.18
CA ALA A 714 -3.87 -8.03 3.09
C ALA A 714 -4.59 -9.18 2.37
N ILE A 715 -5.30 -10.04 3.11
CA ILE A 715 -6.13 -11.12 2.56
C ILE A 715 -7.25 -10.54 1.70
N ILE A 716 -8.01 -9.58 2.24
CA ILE A 716 -9.12 -8.91 1.51
C ILE A 716 -8.61 -8.22 0.24
N ILE A 717 -7.51 -7.47 0.35
CA ILE A 717 -6.96 -6.75 -0.79
C ILE A 717 -6.47 -7.72 -1.86
N SER A 718 -5.76 -8.79 -1.49
CA SER A 718 -5.33 -9.82 -2.44
C SER A 718 -6.53 -10.52 -3.10
N ALA A 719 -7.58 -10.83 -2.34
CA ALA A 719 -8.81 -11.43 -2.83
C ALA A 719 -9.54 -10.55 -3.88
N ILE A 720 -9.63 -9.23 -3.64
CA ILE A 720 -10.33 -8.31 -4.55
C ILE A 720 -9.48 -7.98 -5.78
N THR A 721 -8.14 -7.92 -5.65
CA THR A 721 -7.25 -7.44 -6.73
C THR A 721 -6.54 -8.55 -7.50
N GLY A 722 -6.46 -9.76 -6.97
CA GLY A 722 -5.62 -10.84 -7.51
C GLY A 722 -4.11 -10.55 -7.47
N CYS A 723 -3.70 -9.48 -6.78
CA CYS A 723 -2.30 -9.06 -6.64
C CYS A 723 -1.59 -9.77 -5.48
N LYS A 724 -0.27 -9.79 -5.54
CA LYS A 724 0.57 -10.18 -4.39
C LYS A 724 0.59 -9.05 -3.37
N VAL A 725 0.50 -9.39 -2.09
CA VAL A 725 0.55 -8.39 -1.00
C VAL A 725 1.71 -8.68 -0.06
N TYR A 726 2.63 -7.73 0.07
CA TYR A 726 3.74 -7.79 1.02
C TYR A 726 3.50 -6.84 2.19
N VAL A 727 3.46 -7.37 3.42
CA VAL A 727 3.14 -6.61 4.64
C VAL A 727 4.39 -6.42 5.49
N THR A 728 4.70 -5.18 5.87
CA THR A 728 5.88 -4.88 6.71
C THR A 728 5.68 -3.65 7.60
N GLU A 729 6.36 -3.62 8.75
CA GLU A 729 6.55 -2.41 9.57
C GLU A 729 7.65 -1.50 8.99
N ARG A 730 8.47 -2.01 8.06
CA ARG A 730 9.58 -1.27 7.47
C ARG A 730 9.08 -0.31 6.40
N HIS A 731 9.72 0.84 6.36
CA HIS A 731 9.42 1.88 5.38
C HIS A 731 9.72 1.43 3.95
N TYR A 732 10.76 0.65 3.74
CA TYR A 732 11.19 0.16 2.41
C TYR A 732 10.73 -1.27 2.20
N LEU A 733 10.56 -1.68 0.93
CA LEU A 733 10.36 -3.08 0.57
C LEU A 733 11.69 -3.83 0.81
N PRO A 734 11.78 -4.72 1.81
CA PRO A 734 13.04 -5.35 2.20
C PRO A 734 13.27 -6.64 1.40
N VAL A 735 13.04 -6.57 0.09
CA VAL A 735 13.17 -7.69 -0.85
C VAL A 735 14.11 -7.26 -1.95
N ALA A 736 15.12 -8.09 -2.25
CA ALA A 736 16.11 -7.79 -3.29
C ALA A 736 15.50 -7.82 -4.70
N ASP A 737 14.62 -8.81 -4.95
CA ASP A 737 13.83 -8.90 -6.18
C ASP A 737 12.38 -9.30 -5.84
N PRO A 738 11.39 -8.40 -6.03
CA PRO A 738 9.98 -8.72 -5.86
C PRO A 738 9.50 -9.93 -6.68
N ALA A 739 10.15 -10.24 -7.80
CA ALA A 739 9.81 -11.41 -8.62
C ALA A 739 10.07 -12.75 -7.91
N GLU A 740 10.89 -12.77 -6.84
CA GLU A 740 11.15 -13.97 -6.05
C GLU A 740 10.06 -14.28 -5.01
N LEU A 741 9.08 -13.38 -4.83
CA LEU A 741 8.00 -13.56 -3.87
C LEU A 741 7.05 -14.68 -4.30
N LYS A 742 7.24 -15.85 -3.69
CA LYS A 742 6.50 -17.07 -4.06
C LYS A 742 5.03 -16.99 -3.69
N ALA A 743 4.75 -16.81 -2.40
CA ALA A 743 3.39 -16.79 -1.87
C ALA A 743 2.59 -15.58 -2.35
N THR A 744 1.27 -15.69 -2.20
CA THR A 744 0.31 -14.65 -2.60
C THR A 744 0.25 -13.50 -1.60
N VAL A 745 0.29 -13.82 -0.29
CA VAL A 745 0.52 -12.81 0.77
C VAL A 745 1.81 -13.16 1.51
N VAL A 746 2.67 -12.19 1.75
CA VAL A 746 3.96 -12.37 2.46
C VAL A 746 4.04 -11.39 3.63
N LEU A 747 4.44 -11.88 4.79
CA LEU A 747 4.57 -11.07 6.01
C LEU A 747 6.04 -10.94 6.41
N ASP A 748 6.54 -9.71 6.53
CA ASP A 748 7.89 -9.43 7.03
C ASP A 748 7.93 -9.43 8.56
N SER A 749 8.43 -10.53 9.13
CA SER A 749 8.69 -10.64 10.57
C SER A 749 7.42 -10.41 11.45
N PRO A 750 6.29 -11.10 11.15
CA PRO A 750 5.07 -10.94 11.91
C PRO A 750 5.23 -11.42 13.37
N PRO A 751 4.38 -10.98 14.30
CA PRO A 751 4.27 -11.61 15.62
C PRO A 751 4.14 -13.13 15.50
N PRO A 752 4.98 -13.94 16.19
CA PRO A 752 5.01 -15.40 16.03
C PRO A 752 3.65 -16.07 16.26
N ILE A 753 2.84 -15.48 17.11
CA ILE A 753 1.49 -15.96 17.45
C ILE A 753 0.51 -15.94 16.26
N LEU A 754 0.79 -15.17 15.19
CA LEU A 754 -0.04 -15.15 13.99
C LEU A 754 0.20 -16.36 13.07
N ARG A 755 1.30 -17.09 13.23
CA ARG A 755 1.62 -18.26 12.38
C ARG A 755 0.55 -19.34 12.40
N GLY A 756 -0.26 -19.42 13.46
CA GLY A 756 -1.43 -20.29 13.48
C GLY A 756 -2.44 -20.01 12.37
N LEU A 757 -2.57 -18.75 11.94
CA LEU A 757 -3.48 -18.33 10.88
C LEU A 757 -2.91 -18.53 9.47
N LEU A 758 -1.60 -18.73 9.34
CA LEU A 758 -0.89 -18.76 8.05
C LEU A 758 -0.73 -20.17 7.48
N GLY A 759 -0.99 -21.22 8.28
CA GLY A 759 -0.74 -22.62 7.90
C GLY A 759 0.77 -22.96 7.85
N ASP A 760 1.11 -24.25 7.96
CA ASP A 760 2.46 -24.84 7.79
C ASP A 760 3.66 -24.13 8.48
N GLY A 761 3.42 -23.21 9.42
CA GLY A 761 4.47 -22.43 10.10
C GLY A 761 5.19 -21.40 9.22
N ALA A 762 4.66 -21.08 8.04
CA ALA A 762 5.26 -20.14 7.10
C ALA A 762 4.85 -18.68 7.40
N ASP A 763 5.68 -17.72 6.99
CA ASP A 763 5.37 -16.28 7.09
C ASP A 763 4.65 -15.77 5.81
N GLY A 764 3.78 -16.60 5.21
CA GLY A 764 3.02 -16.25 4.00
C GLY A 764 1.81 -17.15 3.73
N ILE A 765 0.86 -16.65 2.93
CA ILE A 765 -0.39 -17.34 2.53
C ILE A 765 -0.29 -17.72 1.06
N THR A 766 -0.55 -18.99 0.76
CA THR A 766 -0.52 -19.56 -0.59
C THR A 766 -1.91 -19.66 -1.20
N LEU A 767 -2.01 -19.68 -2.52
CA LEU A 767 -3.27 -20.00 -3.23
C LEU A 767 -3.55 -21.51 -3.35
N TYR A 768 -2.59 -22.34 -2.96
CA TYR A 768 -2.67 -23.80 -3.07
C TYR A 768 -3.88 -24.40 -2.33
N GLY A 769 -4.58 -25.35 -2.95
CA GLY A 769 -5.66 -26.15 -2.36
C GLY A 769 -6.74 -26.57 -3.36
N ARG A 770 -7.31 -25.62 -4.12
CA ARG A 770 -8.49 -25.86 -4.97
C ARG A 770 -8.23 -26.83 -6.12
N GLU A 771 -7.00 -26.87 -6.62
CA GLU A 771 -6.55 -27.85 -7.61
C GLU A 771 -6.60 -29.31 -7.12
N ARG A 772 -6.76 -29.54 -5.81
CA ARG A 772 -6.93 -30.85 -5.18
C ARG A 772 -8.33 -31.07 -4.57
N GLY A 773 -9.27 -30.16 -4.83
CA GLY A 773 -10.62 -30.22 -4.25
C GLY A 773 -10.70 -29.72 -2.79
N GLU A 774 -9.66 -29.04 -2.29
CA GLU A 774 -9.66 -28.40 -0.96
C GLU A 774 -9.85 -26.87 -1.08
N PRO A 775 -10.29 -26.15 -0.03
CA PRO A 775 -10.24 -24.70 -0.04
C PRO A 775 -8.81 -24.17 -0.23
N SER A 776 -8.65 -23.11 -1.01
CA SER A 776 -7.34 -22.47 -1.22
C SER A 776 -6.75 -21.97 0.10
N GLY A 777 -5.42 -21.80 0.17
CA GLY A 777 -4.80 -21.20 1.36
C GLY A 777 -5.31 -19.79 1.67
N LEU A 778 -5.71 -19.02 0.65
CA LEU A 778 -6.34 -17.71 0.83
C LEU A 778 -7.72 -17.83 1.50
N GLU A 779 -8.56 -18.75 1.05
CA GLU A 779 -9.87 -19.03 1.68
C GLU A 779 -9.71 -19.51 3.12
N ARG A 780 -8.78 -20.45 3.36
CA ARG A 780 -8.51 -20.95 4.71
C ARG A 780 -8.05 -19.85 5.65
N ALA A 781 -7.18 -18.95 5.17
CA ALA A 781 -6.73 -17.81 5.96
C ALA A 781 -7.88 -16.83 6.25
N LEU A 782 -8.77 -16.59 5.29
CA LEU A 782 -9.95 -15.74 5.46
C LEU A 782 -10.96 -16.36 6.44
N ASP A 783 -11.21 -17.66 6.34
CA ASP A 783 -12.03 -18.44 7.28
C ASP A 783 -11.48 -18.33 8.71
N LEU A 784 -10.19 -18.64 8.92
CA LEU A 784 -9.56 -18.61 10.23
C LEU A 784 -9.52 -17.19 10.83
N ALA A 785 -9.13 -16.20 10.04
CA ALA A 785 -9.06 -14.82 10.50
C ALA A 785 -10.45 -14.26 10.85
N SER A 786 -11.46 -14.54 10.02
CA SER A 786 -12.83 -14.09 10.27
C SER A 786 -13.43 -14.76 11.50
N ALA A 787 -13.29 -16.09 11.62
CA ALA A 787 -13.76 -16.84 12.77
C ALA A 787 -13.14 -16.35 14.09
N LEU A 788 -11.85 -16.06 14.08
CA LEU A 788 -11.15 -15.53 15.24
C LEU A 788 -11.64 -14.12 15.64
N TRP A 789 -11.90 -13.24 14.69
CA TRP A 789 -12.44 -11.90 14.99
C TRP A 789 -13.85 -11.98 15.56
N VAL A 790 -14.73 -12.79 14.95
CA VAL A 790 -16.09 -13.03 15.46
C VAL A 790 -16.07 -13.60 16.86
N VAL A 791 -15.22 -14.61 17.12
CA VAL A 791 -15.04 -15.17 18.47
C VAL A 791 -14.57 -14.10 19.46
N THR A 792 -13.59 -13.29 19.06
CA THR A 792 -13.03 -12.23 19.89
C THR A 792 -14.08 -11.18 20.26
N GLU A 793 -14.94 -10.80 19.33
CA GLU A 793 -16.04 -9.87 19.59
C GLU A 793 -17.09 -10.47 20.54
N HIS A 794 -17.60 -11.66 20.24
CA HIS A 794 -18.72 -12.27 20.96
C HIS A 794 -18.37 -12.61 22.41
N LEU A 795 -17.14 -13.05 22.67
CA LEU A 795 -16.66 -13.29 24.03
C LEU A 795 -16.55 -12.00 24.86
N GLN A 796 -16.71 -10.83 24.26
CA GLN A 796 -16.69 -9.53 24.93
C GLN A 796 -18.07 -8.87 25.05
N GLN A 797 -19.13 -9.46 24.49
CA GLN A 797 -20.46 -8.84 24.48
C GLN A 797 -21.05 -8.60 25.88
N HIS A 798 -20.71 -9.47 26.85
CA HIS A 798 -21.08 -9.33 28.26
C HIS A 798 -20.43 -8.12 28.95
N LEU A 799 -19.39 -7.52 28.35
CA LEU A 799 -18.72 -6.33 28.86
C LEU A 799 -19.39 -5.06 28.33
N GLU A 800 -19.35 -4.00 29.14
CA GLU A 800 -19.72 -2.65 28.69
C GLU A 800 -18.90 -2.24 27.44
N PRO A 801 -19.47 -1.50 26.47
CA PRO A 801 -18.79 -1.14 25.22
C PRO A 801 -17.39 -0.52 25.41
N ARG A 802 -17.21 0.33 26.42
CA ARG A 802 -15.92 0.96 26.76
C ARG A 802 -14.81 -0.02 27.16
N ASN A 803 -15.18 -1.24 27.55
CA ASN A 803 -14.26 -2.29 28.02
C ASN A 803 -13.98 -3.34 26.95
N ARG A 804 -14.66 -3.30 25.80
CA ARG A 804 -14.38 -4.17 24.66
C ARG A 804 -13.10 -3.69 23.99
N LYS A 805 -12.11 -4.57 23.84
CA LYS A 805 -10.79 -4.24 23.33
C LYS A 805 -10.32 -5.28 22.33
N ASP A 806 -9.92 -4.83 21.14
CA ASP A 806 -9.43 -5.70 20.06
C ASP A 806 -8.16 -6.45 20.46
N LYS A 807 -7.34 -5.90 21.35
CA LYS A 807 -6.13 -6.55 21.86
C LYS A 807 -6.34 -7.96 22.45
N ARG A 808 -7.58 -8.32 22.83
CA ARG A 808 -7.91 -9.68 23.30
C ARG A 808 -7.79 -10.74 22.19
N VAL A 809 -7.67 -10.33 20.93
CA VAL A 809 -7.32 -11.22 19.81
C VAL A 809 -6.02 -11.98 20.09
N ALA A 810 -5.06 -11.37 20.80
CA ALA A 810 -3.81 -12.03 21.18
C ALA A 810 -4.03 -13.20 22.15
N GLU A 811 -4.89 -13.04 23.16
CA GLU A 811 -5.26 -14.10 24.12
C GLU A 811 -5.95 -15.27 23.39
N ASN A 812 -6.87 -14.95 22.48
CA ASN A 812 -7.59 -15.96 21.70
C ASN A 812 -6.68 -16.69 20.71
N LEU A 813 -5.73 -15.98 20.08
CA LEU A 813 -4.70 -16.59 19.24
C LEU A 813 -3.80 -17.55 20.01
N GLU A 814 -3.43 -17.20 21.25
CA GLU A 814 -2.63 -18.09 22.11
C GLU A 814 -3.36 -19.39 22.38
N LEU A 815 -4.65 -19.30 22.73
CA LEU A 815 -5.49 -20.47 22.94
C LEU A 815 -5.67 -21.28 21.65
N PHE A 816 -5.89 -20.61 20.51
CA PHE A 816 -6.01 -21.26 19.21
C PHE A 816 -4.74 -22.02 18.81
N ASN A 817 -3.57 -21.47 19.12
CA ASN A 817 -2.30 -22.10 18.80
C ASN A 817 -1.97 -23.29 19.70
N THR A 818 -2.44 -23.28 20.94
CA THR A 818 -2.09 -24.29 21.96
C THR A 818 -3.13 -25.39 22.11
N SER A 819 -4.38 -25.15 21.72
CA SER A 819 -5.49 -26.10 21.83
C SER A 819 -5.94 -26.59 20.45
N ALA A 820 -5.87 -27.91 20.23
CA ALA A 820 -6.45 -28.53 19.04
C ALA A 820 -7.98 -28.39 18.97
N LEU A 821 -8.65 -28.23 20.12
CA LEU A 821 -10.11 -28.08 20.25
C LEU A 821 -10.49 -26.64 20.59
N ALA A 822 -9.80 -25.66 20.00
CA ALA A 822 -9.98 -24.25 20.32
C ALA A 822 -11.43 -23.78 20.14
N GLY A 823 -12.10 -24.11 19.03
CA GLY A 823 -13.49 -23.70 18.80
C GLY A 823 -14.46 -24.25 19.83
N ALA A 824 -14.34 -25.51 20.27
CA ALA A 824 -15.15 -26.05 21.37
C ALA A 824 -14.88 -25.34 22.71
N THR A 825 -13.62 -24.93 22.92
CA THR A 825 -13.24 -24.15 24.10
C THR A 825 -13.88 -22.76 24.08
N PHE A 826 -13.89 -22.09 22.93
CA PHE A 826 -14.56 -20.80 22.75
C PHE A 826 -16.07 -20.91 22.90
N TYR A 827 -16.70 -21.96 22.34
CA TYR A 827 -18.12 -22.26 22.52
C TYR A 827 -18.50 -22.37 24.01
N LYS A 828 -17.72 -23.16 24.75
CA LYS A 828 -17.90 -23.31 26.21
C LYS A 828 -17.67 -21.99 26.97
N ALA A 829 -16.69 -21.20 26.56
CA ALA A 829 -16.41 -19.91 27.17
C ALA A 829 -17.58 -18.93 26.97
N TYR A 830 -18.17 -18.89 25.77
CA TYR A 830 -19.33 -18.07 25.49
C TYR A 830 -20.51 -18.43 26.39
N TRP A 831 -20.83 -19.72 26.51
CA TRP A 831 -21.91 -20.18 27.39
C TRP A 831 -21.67 -19.78 28.85
N ARG A 832 -20.44 -19.91 29.36
CA ARG A 832 -20.09 -19.51 30.74
C ARG A 832 -20.27 -18.03 30.99
N LEU A 833 -19.96 -17.19 30.01
CA LEU A 833 -20.01 -15.73 30.15
C LEU A 833 -21.43 -15.17 29.97
N ASN A 834 -22.24 -15.81 29.12
CA ASN A 834 -23.55 -15.28 28.72
C ASN A 834 -24.75 -16.10 29.23
N ASN A 835 -24.52 -17.29 29.81
CA ASN A 835 -25.53 -18.24 30.28
C ASN A 835 -26.63 -18.56 29.25
N ARG A 836 -26.25 -18.60 27.96
CA ARG A 836 -27.12 -18.90 26.82
C ARG A 836 -26.31 -19.53 25.69
N SER A 837 -26.99 -20.22 24.78
CA SER A 837 -26.36 -20.68 23.55
C SER A 837 -25.94 -19.50 22.67
N PRO A 838 -24.81 -19.62 21.95
CA PRO A 838 -24.41 -18.63 20.96
C PRO A 838 -25.38 -18.57 19.78
N ASP A 839 -25.29 -17.48 19.02
CA ASP A 839 -25.97 -17.37 17.73
C ASP A 839 -25.28 -18.25 16.66
N GLU A 840 -25.89 -18.27 15.48
CA GLU A 840 -25.46 -19.10 14.36
C GLU A 840 -24.06 -18.70 13.87
N VAL A 841 -23.77 -17.41 13.79
CA VAL A 841 -22.50 -16.89 13.26
C VAL A 841 -21.33 -17.22 14.19
N PHE A 842 -21.51 -17.09 15.51
CA PHE A 842 -20.51 -17.53 16.46
C PHE A 842 -20.35 -19.07 16.48
N THR A 843 -21.43 -19.81 16.28
CA THR A 843 -21.38 -21.27 16.15
C THR A 843 -20.56 -21.67 14.93
N GLN A 844 -20.84 -21.06 13.77
CA GLN A 844 -20.09 -21.22 12.53
C GLN A 844 -18.60 -20.87 12.72
N ALA A 845 -18.29 -19.79 13.43
CA ALA A 845 -16.91 -19.41 13.76
C ALA A 845 -16.20 -20.52 14.56
N CYS A 846 -16.86 -21.07 15.58
CA CYS A 846 -16.30 -22.16 16.39
C CYS A 846 -16.10 -23.43 15.55
N GLU A 847 -17.04 -23.76 14.66
CA GLU A 847 -16.95 -24.91 13.75
C GLU A 847 -15.78 -24.77 12.78
N VAL A 848 -15.62 -23.60 12.13
CA VAL A 848 -14.48 -23.32 11.24
C VAL A 848 -13.15 -23.53 11.98
N LEU A 849 -13.01 -22.98 13.20
CA LEU A 849 -11.80 -23.16 14.00
C LEU A 849 -11.57 -24.63 14.40
N LEU A 850 -12.64 -25.40 14.64
CA LEU A 850 -12.54 -26.82 14.96
C LEU A 850 -12.17 -27.66 13.74
N THR A 851 -12.82 -27.46 12.60
CA THR A 851 -12.58 -28.25 11.39
C THR A 851 -11.16 -28.03 10.87
N LEU A 852 -10.69 -26.79 10.84
CA LEU A 852 -9.36 -26.47 10.29
C LEU A 852 -8.21 -26.78 11.24
N LYS A 853 -8.43 -26.78 12.57
CA LYS A 853 -7.38 -27.03 13.58
C LYS A 853 -7.42 -28.42 14.20
N GLY A 854 -8.60 -29.00 14.31
CA GLY A 854 -8.88 -30.17 15.14
C GLY A 854 -8.28 -31.48 14.65
N GLY A 855 -8.13 -31.63 13.32
CA GLY A 855 -7.49 -32.78 12.69
C GLY A 855 -7.99 -34.12 13.24
N GLU A 856 -7.07 -35.05 13.52
CA GLU A 856 -7.37 -36.39 14.04
C GLU A 856 -8.11 -36.37 15.40
N LEU A 857 -7.89 -35.36 16.24
CA LEU A 857 -8.57 -35.25 17.53
C LEU A 857 -10.05 -34.93 17.38
N MET A 858 -10.43 -34.17 16.35
CA MET A 858 -11.84 -33.92 16.07
C MET A 858 -12.53 -35.16 15.51
N ASN A 859 -11.88 -35.88 14.58
CA ASN A 859 -12.40 -37.15 14.08
C ASN A 859 -12.69 -38.13 15.22
N LEU A 860 -11.75 -38.23 16.18
CA LEU A 860 -11.93 -39.06 17.36
C LEU A 860 -13.09 -38.56 18.25
N VAL A 861 -13.19 -37.26 18.50
CA VAL A 861 -14.28 -36.69 19.32
C VAL A 861 -15.64 -36.89 18.66
N GLU A 862 -15.73 -36.74 17.34
CA GLU A 862 -16.95 -36.96 16.54
C GLU A 862 -17.37 -38.42 16.58
N GLU A 863 -16.44 -39.36 16.35
CA GLU A 863 -16.73 -40.79 16.47
C GLU A 863 -17.20 -41.14 17.89
N LEU A 864 -16.56 -40.59 18.92
CA LEU A 864 -16.99 -40.80 20.31
C LEU A 864 -18.38 -40.23 20.57
N ALA A 865 -18.71 -39.06 20.01
CA ALA A 865 -20.03 -38.45 20.12
C ALA A 865 -21.08 -39.32 19.42
N GLU A 866 -20.85 -39.76 18.19
CA GLU A 866 -21.76 -40.63 17.44
C GLU A 866 -21.99 -41.97 18.14
N LYS A 867 -20.92 -42.63 18.62
CA LYS A 867 -21.04 -43.89 19.36
C LYS A 867 -21.77 -43.68 20.68
N SER A 868 -21.47 -42.60 21.40
CA SER A 868 -22.19 -42.26 22.65
C SER A 868 -23.67 -41.99 22.40
N LEU A 869 -24.01 -41.33 21.29
CA LEU A 869 -25.38 -41.11 20.86
C LEU A 869 -26.08 -42.42 20.49
N ALA A 870 -25.42 -43.30 19.74
CA ALA A 870 -25.93 -44.63 19.40
C ALA A 870 -26.19 -45.49 20.64
N ILE A 871 -25.33 -45.40 21.65
CA ILE A 871 -25.50 -46.06 22.95
C ILE A 871 -26.66 -45.42 23.74
N ALA A 872 -26.79 -44.09 23.70
CA ALA A 872 -27.79 -43.34 24.46
C ALA A 872 -29.19 -43.31 23.83
N LEU A 873 -29.32 -43.66 22.54
CA LEU A 873 -30.58 -43.84 21.81
C LEU A 873 -31.04 -45.31 21.87
N PRO A 874 -31.81 -45.76 22.89
CA PRO A 874 -32.40 -47.09 22.81
C PRO A 874 -33.51 -47.10 21.76
N MET A 875 -33.38 -47.93 20.73
CA MET A 875 -34.52 -48.35 19.90
C MET A 875 -35.44 -49.30 20.69
N ARG A 876 -36.23 -48.80 21.64
CA ARG A 876 -37.41 -49.54 22.16
C ARG A 876 -38.57 -48.61 22.56
N GLY A 877 -39.66 -48.72 21.80
CA GLY A 877 -41.05 -48.77 22.25
C GLY A 877 -41.74 -47.57 22.93
N GLY A 878 -41.04 -46.58 23.51
CA GLY A 878 -41.77 -45.63 24.36
C GLY A 878 -41.09 -44.33 24.80
N GLY A 879 -40.03 -43.85 24.13
CA GLY A 879 -39.53 -42.50 24.41
C GLY A 879 -38.13 -42.23 23.87
N ARG A 880 -37.93 -41.00 23.38
CA ARG A 880 -36.62 -40.49 22.92
C ARG A 880 -35.62 -40.56 24.08
N GLY A 881 -34.39 -41.01 23.81
CA GLY A 881 -33.28 -40.89 24.76
C GLY A 881 -33.16 -39.44 25.25
N THR A 882 -32.98 -39.24 26.56
CA THR A 882 -32.91 -37.88 27.11
C THR A 882 -31.52 -37.27 26.85
N PRO A 883 -31.40 -35.97 26.52
CA PRO A 883 -30.10 -35.31 26.31
C PRO A 883 -29.11 -35.54 27.46
N ARG A 884 -29.60 -35.64 28.69
CA ARG A 884 -28.83 -35.94 29.90
C ARG A 884 -28.15 -37.31 29.88
N ARG A 885 -28.77 -38.34 29.26
CA ARG A 885 -28.16 -39.68 29.15
C ARG A 885 -27.02 -39.69 28.14
N TYR A 886 -27.22 -39.03 26.99
CA TYR A 886 -26.17 -38.84 26.00
C TYR A 886 -24.96 -38.13 26.62
N GLU A 887 -25.20 -36.99 27.28
CA GLU A 887 -24.13 -36.20 27.92
C GLU A 887 -23.35 -37.04 28.93
N LEU A 888 -24.05 -37.82 29.77
CA LEU A 888 -23.40 -38.69 30.76
C LEU A 888 -22.52 -39.74 30.08
N VAL A 889 -23.05 -40.47 29.09
CA VAL A 889 -22.29 -41.52 28.38
C VAL A 889 -21.06 -40.93 27.72
N PHE A 890 -21.22 -39.84 26.96
CA PHE A 890 -20.12 -39.18 26.28
C PHE A 890 -19.03 -38.72 27.27
N ARG A 891 -19.43 -38.08 28.38
CA ARG A 891 -18.48 -37.57 29.38
C ARG A 891 -17.70 -38.70 30.07
N GLU A 892 -18.38 -39.76 30.49
CA GLU A 892 -17.72 -40.90 31.13
C GLU A 892 -16.79 -41.63 30.15
N THR A 893 -17.19 -41.78 28.89
CA THR A 893 -16.35 -42.37 27.84
C THR A 893 -15.09 -41.54 27.59
N VAL A 894 -15.20 -40.21 27.47
CA VAL A 894 -14.05 -39.32 27.30
C VAL A 894 -13.13 -39.37 28.53
N ALA A 895 -13.68 -39.42 29.74
CA ALA A 895 -12.90 -39.54 30.97
C ALA A 895 -12.14 -40.88 31.05
N ALA A 896 -12.80 -41.98 30.70
CA ALA A 896 -12.18 -43.30 30.64
C ALA A 896 -11.05 -43.36 29.60
N LEU A 897 -11.27 -42.80 28.40
CA LEU A 897 -10.26 -42.75 27.34
C LEU A 897 -9.06 -41.90 27.71
N ARG A 898 -9.26 -40.75 28.37
CA ARG A 898 -8.15 -39.95 28.88
C ARG A 898 -7.26 -40.74 29.84
N LYS A 899 -7.89 -41.44 30.80
CA LYS A 899 -7.17 -42.30 31.75
C LYS A 899 -6.45 -43.45 31.03
N ALA A 900 -7.10 -44.06 30.04
CA ALA A 900 -6.51 -45.13 29.24
C ALA A 900 -5.31 -44.65 28.40
N PHE A 901 -5.38 -43.46 27.81
CA PHE A 901 -4.28 -42.87 27.03
C PHE A 901 -3.07 -42.48 27.88
N GLU A 902 -3.28 -42.14 29.15
CA GLU A 902 -2.18 -41.88 30.10
C GLU A 902 -1.46 -43.16 30.50
N VAL A 903 -2.21 -44.25 30.73
CA VAL A 903 -1.63 -45.53 31.18
C VAL A 903 -1.05 -46.33 30.01
N ILE A 904 -1.71 -46.28 28.84
CA ILE A 904 -1.37 -47.07 27.65
C ILE A 904 -1.21 -46.11 26.45
N PRO A 905 -0.01 -45.53 26.23
CA PRO A 905 0.23 -44.56 25.16
C PRO A 905 -0.06 -45.08 23.76
N GLU A 906 0.06 -46.40 23.54
CA GLU A 906 -0.28 -47.06 22.26
C GLU A 906 -1.74 -46.80 21.87
N LEU A 907 -2.68 -46.85 22.83
CA LEU A 907 -4.11 -46.64 22.57
C LEU A 907 -4.39 -45.26 21.98
N ARG A 908 -3.64 -44.24 22.40
CA ARG A 908 -3.77 -42.89 21.86
C ARG A 908 -3.35 -42.85 20.39
N GLN A 909 -2.21 -43.47 20.08
CA GLN A 909 -1.68 -43.50 18.72
C GLN A 909 -2.58 -44.30 17.78
N THR A 910 -3.09 -45.44 18.24
CA THR A 910 -3.97 -46.30 17.43
C THR A 910 -5.36 -45.68 17.24
N ALA A 911 -5.89 -44.97 18.25
CA ALA A 911 -7.14 -44.24 18.14
C ALA A 911 -7.05 -43.06 17.16
N LEU A 912 -5.95 -42.29 17.20
CA LEU A 912 -5.74 -41.17 16.27
C LEU A 912 -5.53 -41.63 14.82
N LEU A 913 -4.89 -42.78 14.63
CA LEU A 913 -4.61 -43.36 13.30
C LEU A 913 -5.71 -44.32 12.79
N SER A 914 -6.82 -44.46 13.52
CA SER A 914 -7.90 -45.41 13.24
C SER A 914 -7.41 -46.85 13.00
N ARG A 915 -6.44 -47.31 13.81
CA ARG A 915 -5.89 -48.68 13.77
C ARG A 915 -6.35 -49.50 14.97
N PRO A 916 -6.52 -50.83 14.83
CA PRO A 916 -6.78 -51.68 15.98
C PRO A 916 -5.56 -51.66 16.93
N PRO A 917 -5.77 -51.48 18.25
CA PRO A 917 -4.70 -51.62 19.22
C PRO A 917 -4.19 -53.05 19.31
N SER A 918 -2.94 -53.24 19.74
CA SER A 918 -2.37 -54.57 19.93
C SER A 918 -3.20 -55.41 20.93
N GLU A 919 -3.16 -56.74 20.79
CA GLU A 919 -3.83 -57.64 21.74
C GLU A 919 -3.34 -57.43 23.19
N HIS A 920 -2.07 -57.02 23.35
CA HIS A 920 -1.48 -56.67 24.63
C HIS A 920 -2.14 -55.41 25.23
N SER A 921 -2.23 -54.33 24.45
CA SER A 921 -2.92 -53.10 24.87
C SER A 921 -4.41 -53.31 25.16
N ILE A 922 -5.08 -54.22 24.43
CA ILE A 922 -6.47 -54.59 24.72
C ILE A 922 -6.58 -55.36 26.05
N ALA A 923 -5.66 -56.29 26.32
CA ALA A 923 -5.64 -57.03 27.57
C ALA A 923 -5.35 -56.12 28.78
N GLU A 924 -4.43 -55.17 28.62
CA GLU A 924 -4.10 -54.17 29.64
C GLU A 924 -5.28 -53.22 29.89
N LEU A 925 -5.96 -52.75 28.84
CA LEU A 925 -7.16 -51.93 28.94
C LEU A 925 -8.29 -52.66 29.70
N LYS A 926 -8.49 -53.95 29.44
CA LYS A 926 -9.46 -54.79 30.16
C LYS A 926 -9.09 -54.98 31.63
N GLY A 927 -7.83 -54.84 32.01
CA GLY A 927 -7.37 -54.87 33.41
C GLY A 927 -7.56 -53.55 34.15
N LEU A 928 -7.82 -52.44 33.44
CA LEU A 928 -8.08 -51.11 34.01
C LEU A 928 -9.57 -50.80 34.24
N ALA A 929 -10.45 -51.54 33.58
CA ALA A 929 -11.90 -51.51 33.74
C ALA A 929 -12.35 -52.39 34.91
#